data_AF-A0A1V5WBM5-F1
#
_entry.id   AF-A0A1V5WBM5-F1
#
_cell.length_a   1.000
_cell.length_b   1.000
_cell.length_c   1.000
_cell.angle_alpha   90.00
_cell.angle_beta   90.00
_cell.angle_gamma   90.00
#
_symmetry.space_group_name_H-M   'P 1'
#
loop_
_entity.id
_entity.type
_entity.pdbx_description
1 polymer ?
#
loop_
_entity_poly.entity_id
_entity_poly.type
_entity_poly.pdbx_seq_one_letter_code
_entity_poly.pdbx_strand_id
1 'polypeptide(L)'
;MDANNNRVYARFVAPRETAEIRVHKDGNDVSGYVVTRVETLVTVTLKSGDTVKATAYATARSDGYFSIQFYDLAGNPVLIEEGDNVIVETADRSAITVPIVPLTGQADVTADIVSGMGPGNELLSVSVNWGSGRQSVATDAAGVYQADFRGIYDIRPGNQIEVSHRNEDGHTVYIRFYAGPKLYAQLHSYYAWGYSVAANAPLTLTLSSGATVKERSLTQSNSSNSFSAYFYDATGQRAIIEGGDTLAADFGNGRVVTMTATAMTANVNADADTLAGTGPANTLLGVNVGNFYAAIMTDAAGKWQADASGVQDITRGQQAQVRHVNQNSHETWLYAVAPVIYLRGSSSGATAYQAENYLSGYATQRAIVNITLKRGATTLATQQLVANSWDGYYSTYLYNALGLPAAIQGGDQVIVSASPEETIDVPLIEVEINADADTVTGVTSLVNQALGLYVNGYLQTVHTDGNGNFTATFGSINPGDYVYIRHQNGAGHWIHARFRTITTGNAVIYARWNGSNVCENCVSGYASKGNTAATVALQREGSTIATATALTSSTRWFSVAFTDEAGDNVSIASGDVIEVMASDPVSMTVTALTAQANTDSRVLYGSGPANASLYWRYGYGGGSFYDGTGTIGPDGHYSFNLGFSTGATGYVRHNSGAGHCTYLAWAAPYARVREHGNSVDGYVRLGVPVTVRLLSSSGAERAVATTTSSTSNGNFWVSFLDAAGNPLIIHPHDTVRIEASQPVTIPVVPLTAETDPSHDRVTGTGPANAQLDVWTGNCWRDVTTGAAGAFTANFSGECDLRAGDWIIVAYSSPEGNQVYISFSTPMVQVNTVNNIVDGYATPNASTLLTLKRGGSTLATATTSTKMDGWFSAFFTDANGKLVDIKAGDTVEVTSSPTMSVPAVNLSATLDINTDTVSGRGPANALLLVRIYSQGGGSLRDKSVLTDSAGNFSVDLSGEMDLTSSSYAYVRYSDANGHRTSIHTTPARSQRQIEAEQSVRGQGAQVVQATFDAANGNDLTPPLTYFGGGSGTTVFASAGGTLVLTSPDGTVNDSGTTRIVMKNIPLGQWQIQVRLWSGEGSQYAIAVGRAAHTVYLPLVVRNVGGQ
;
A
#
# COMPACT_ATOMS: atom_id res chain seq x y z
N MET A 1 -1.44 -7.07 44.70
CA MET A 1 0.00 -7.40 44.71
C MET A 1 0.13 -8.90 44.87
N ASP A 2 1.12 -9.51 44.21
CA ASP A 2 1.39 -10.94 44.35
C ASP A 2 2.38 -11.23 45.51
N ALA A 3 2.69 -12.51 45.72
CA ALA A 3 3.58 -12.98 46.78
C ALA A 3 5.03 -12.47 46.66
N ASN A 4 5.41 -11.90 45.51
CA ASN A 4 6.74 -11.33 45.26
C ASN A 4 6.73 -9.79 45.40
N ASN A 5 5.68 -9.21 45.97
CA ASN A 5 5.51 -7.76 46.11
C ASN A 5 5.38 -7.01 44.78
N ASN A 6 5.04 -7.70 43.68
CA ASN A 6 4.75 -7.03 42.42
C ASN A 6 3.38 -6.35 42.50
N ARG A 7 3.32 -5.10 42.02
CA ARG A 7 2.05 -4.39 41.84
C ARG A 7 1.29 -4.95 40.65
N VAL A 8 0.48 -5.97 40.89
CA VAL A 8 -0.58 -6.40 39.97
C VAL A 8 -1.67 -5.33 39.96
N TYR A 9 -1.81 -4.63 38.84
CA TYR A 9 -2.91 -3.72 38.59
C TYR A 9 -4.08 -4.51 38.01
N ALA A 10 -5.22 -4.49 38.69
CA ALA A 10 -6.50 -4.95 38.16
C ALA A 10 -7.45 -3.76 38.11
N ARG A 11 -7.95 -3.42 36.91
CA ARG A 11 -8.96 -2.38 36.72
C ARG A 11 -10.33 -3.05 36.90
N PHE A 12 -11.03 -2.70 37.97
CA PHE A 12 -12.42 -3.08 38.17
C PHE A 12 -13.30 -1.95 37.66
N VAL A 13 -14.17 -2.24 36.70
CA VAL A 13 -15.21 -1.31 36.25
C VAL A 13 -16.54 -1.85 36.73
N ALA A 14 -17.30 -1.03 37.45
CA ALA A 14 -18.69 -1.35 37.78
C ALA A 14 -19.50 -1.33 36.48
N PRO A 15 -20.07 -2.46 36.04
CA PRO A 15 -20.91 -2.48 34.85
C PRO A 15 -22.12 -1.56 35.08
N ARG A 16 -22.55 -0.82 34.06
CA ARG A 16 -23.81 -0.08 34.11
C ARG A 16 -24.97 -1.06 34.25
N GLU A 17 -25.94 -0.77 35.12
CA GLU A 17 -27.13 -1.62 35.28
C GLU A 17 -28.13 -1.45 34.14
N THR A 18 -28.12 -0.28 33.50
CA THR A 18 -28.96 0.09 32.36
C THR A 18 -28.12 0.67 31.22
N ALA A 19 -28.60 0.54 29.99
CA ALA A 19 -27.96 1.13 28.83
C ALA A 19 -28.22 2.64 28.77
N GLU A 20 -27.23 3.41 28.29
CA GLU A 20 -27.33 4.85 28.11
C GLU A 20 -26.82 5.22 26.72
N ILE A 21 -27.73 5.47 25.79
CA ILE A 21 -27.40 5.82 24.40
C ILE A 21 -27.46 7.33 24.23
N ARG A 22 -26.46 7.91 23.56
CA ARG A 22 -26.37 9.31 23.16
C ARG A 22 -26.34 9.41 21.64
N VAL A 23 -27.23 10.19 21.08
CA VAL A 23 -27.35 10.37 19.63
C VAL A 23 -27.16 11.84 19.26
N HIS A 24 -26.21 12.12 18.36
CA HIS A 24 -25.99 13.46 17.83
C HIS A 24 -26.88 13.70 16.61
N LYS A 25 -28.03 14.33 16.83
CA LYS A 25 -28.93 14.76 15.75
C LYS A 25 -28.25 15.79 14.86
N ASP A 26 -28.53 15.73 13.55
CA ASP A 26 -27.90 16.48 12.45
C ASP A 26 -26.42 16.11 12.23
N GLY A 27 -25.86 15.22 13.05
CA GLY A 27 -24.58 14.55 12.83
C GLY A 27 -24.77 13.12 12.35
N ASN A 28 -23.70 12.34 12.44
CA ASN A 28 -23.71 10.91 12.13
C ASN A 28 -23.19 10.05 13.30
N ASP A 29 -23.03 10.63 14.50
CA ASP A 29 -22.41 9.99 15.65
C ASP A 29 -23.44 9.42 16.63
N VAL A 30 -23.21 8.17 17.05
CA VAL A 30 -23.91 7.50 18.15
C VAL A 30 -22.86 6.96 19.12
N SER A 31 -23.02 7.28 20.39
CA SER A 31 -22.13 6.79 21.45
C SER A 31 -22.92 6.45 22.69
N GLY A 32 -22.37 5.62 23.57
CA GLY A 32 -23.09 5.25 24.78
C GLY A 32 -22.53 4.04 25.50
N TYR A 33 -23.33 3.55 26.44
CA TYR A 33 -23.05 2.35 27.21
C TYR A 33 -24.11 1.30 26.95
N VAL A 34 -23.69 0.09 26.59
CA VAL A 34 -24.51 -1.12 26.63
C VAL A 34 -24.17 -1.93 27.89
N VAL A 35 -25.10 -2.78 28.34
CA VAL A 35 -24.89 -3.57 29.56
C VAL A 35 -24.13 -4.86 29.23
N THR A 36 -22.80 -4.82 29.35
CA THR A 36 -21.92 -5.98 29.20
C THR A 36 -20.79 -5.99 30.23
N ARG A 37 -20.12 -7.15 30.37
CA ARG A 37 -18.93 -7.36 31.22
C ARG A 37 -17.71 -7.87 30.45
N VAL A 38 -17.88 -8.08 29.15
CA VAL A 38 -16.84 -8.53 28.20
C VAL A 38 -16.94 -7.69 26.94
N GLU A 39 -15.91 -7.69 26.11
CA GLU A 39 -16.00 -7.01 24.81
C GLU A 39 -17.11 -7.63 23.97
N THR A 40 -18.03 -6.80 23.48
CA THR A 40 -19.28 -7.26 22.83
C THR A 40 -19.51 -6.49 21.54
N LEU A 41 -19.84 -7.19 20.46
CA LEU A 41 -20.25 -6.55 19.22
C LEU A 41 -21.60 -5.83 19.40
N VAL A 42 -21.62 -4.56 19.05
CA VAL A 42 -22.80 -3.69 19.01
C VAL A 42 -23.11 -3.40 17.56
N THR A 43 -24.33 -3.74 17.15
CA THR A 43 -24.87 -3.32 15.86
C THR A 43 -25.75 -2.09 16.09
N VAL A 44 -25.51 -1.03 15.35
CA VAL A 44 -26.31 0.19 15.41
C VAL A 44 -26.94 0.42 14.04
N THR A 45 -28.26 0.53 14.00
CA THR A 45 -29.05 0.70 12.77
C THR A 45 -29.83 2.00 12.85
N LEU A 46 -29.61 2.90 11.89
CA LEU A 46 -30.41 4.11 11.69
C LEU A 46 -31.56 3.79 10.73
N LYS A 47 -32.79 4.08 11.14
CA LYS A 47 -33.99 3.91 10.30
C LYS A 47 -34.79 5.20 10.17
N SER A 48 -35.35 5.46 9.00
CA SER A 48 -36.43 6.44 8.81
C SER A 48 -37.72 5.67 8.51
N GLY A 49 -38.67 5.69 9.46
CA GLY A 49 -39.78 4.73 9.47
C GLY A 49 -39.25 3.29 9.45
N ASP A 50 -39.72 2.48 8.49
CA ASP A 50 -39.26 1.09 8.30
C ASP A 50 -37.99 0.98 7.43
N THR A 51 -37.54 2.08 6.82
CA THR A 51 -36.40 2.09 5.89
C THR A 51 -35.09 2.23 6.66
N VAL A 52 -34.14 1.31 6.45
CA VAL A 52 -32.79 1.44 7.01
C VAL A 52 -32.00 2.46 6.21
N LYS A 53 -31.55 3.55 6.85
CA LYS A 53 -30.66 4.57 6.28
C LYS A 53 -29.20 4.13 6.31
N ALA A 54 -28.77 3.52 7.42
CA ALA A 54 -27.40 3.02 7.60
C ALA A 54 -27.33 2.00 8.73
N THR A 55 -26.37 1.08 8.65
CA THR A 55 -25.99 0.17 9.74
C THR A 55 -24.50 0.26 9.97
N ALA A 56 -24.09 0.35 11.23
CA ALA A 56 -22.70 0.43 11.62
C ALA A 56 -22.41 -0.49 12.82
N TYR A 57 -21.17 -0.93 12.92
CA TYR A 57 -20.74 -1.93 13.91
C TYR A 57 -19.63 -1.38 14.78
N ALA A 58 -19.73 -1.59 16.09
CA ALA A 58 -18.69 -1.21 17.05
C ALA A 58 -18.48 -2.33 18.07
N THR A 59 -17.29 -2.45 18.62
CA THR A 59 -17.04 -3.31 19.78
C THR A 59 -17.19 -2.47 21.05
N ALA A 60 -18.23 -2.76 21.84
CA ALA A 60 -18.33 -2.23 23.19
C ALA A 60 -17.20 -2.81 24.04
N ARG A 61 -16.50 -1.93 24.77
CA ARG A 61 -15.45 -2.33 25.72
C ARG A 61 -16.06 -3.08 26.91
N SER A 62 -15.22 -3.65 27.77
CA SER A 62 -15.67 -4.37 28.98
C SER A 62 -16.42 -3.50 30.00
N ASP A 63 -16.36 -2.17 29.87
CA ASP A 63 -17.18 -1.21 30.63
C ASP A 63 -18.51 -0.83 29.93
N GLY A 64 -18.79 -1.45 28.78
CA GLY A 64 -19.97 -1.24 27.96
C GLY A 64 -19.89 -0.06 26.99
N TYR A 65 -18.81 0.73 27.02
CA TYR A 65 -18.71 1.91 26.16
C TYR A 65 -18.52 1.54 24.68
N PHE A 66 -19.32 2.15 23.81
CA PHE A 66 -19.13 2.13 22.36
C PHE A 66 -19.31 3.54 21.77
N SER A 67 -18.75 3.76 20.59
CA SER A 67 -18.98 4.94 19.76
C SER A 67 -18.83 4.52 18.31
N ILE A 68 -19.73 5.03 17.47
CA ILE A 68 -19.79 4.70 16.06
C ILE A 68 -20.30 5.90 15.27
N GLN A 69 -19.92 5.95 14.01
CA GLN A 69 -20.39 6.94 13.05
C GLN A 69 -21.02 6.24 11.85
N PHE A 70 -22.11 6.79 11.35
CA PHE A 70 -22.74 6.30 10.13
C PHE A 70 -22.08 6.92 8.90
N TYR A 71 -21.67 6.05 7.99
CA TYR A 71 -21.18 6.42 6.67
C TYR A 71 -21.94 5.62 5.63
N ASP A 72 -22.23 6.23 4.49
CA ASP A 72 -22.77 5.51 3.34
C ASP A 72 -21.64 4.71 2.66
N LEU A 73 -21.99 4.01 1.60
CA LEU A 73 -21.05 3.19 0.83
C LEU A 73 -20.01 4.03 0.05
N ALA A 74 -20.15 5.35 0.03
CA ALA A 74 -19.20 6.32 -0.50
C ALA A 74 -18.25 6.88 0.58
N GLY A 75 -18.47 6.53 1.85
CA GLY A 75 -17.74 7.12 2.97
C GLY A 75 -18.25 8.51 3.35
N ASN A 76 -19.40 8.96 2.82
CA ASN A 76 -20.02 10.20 3.23
C ASN A 76 -20.83 9.98 4.52
N PRO A 77 -20.84 10.95 5.45
CA PRO A 77 -21.67 10.87 6.65
C PRO A 77 -23.16 10.70 6.34
N VAL A 78 -23.81 9.68 6.90
CA VAL A 78 -25.28 9.56 6.86
C VAL A 78 -25.86 10.32 8.04
N LEU A 79 -26.59 11.39 7.76
CA LEU A 79 -27.13 12.27 8.79
C LEU A 79 -28.29 11.62 9.54
N ILE A 80 -28.28 11.79 10.86
CA ILE A 80 -29.34 11.39 11.77
C ILE A 80 -30.34 12.54 11.87
N GLU A 81 -31.55 12.34 11.36
CA GLU A 81 -32.54 13.39 11.18
C GLU A 81 -33.74 13.21 12.12
N GLU A 82 -34.53 14.26 12.27
CA GLU A 82 -35.79 14.18 13.01
C GLU A 82 -36.72 13.11 12.42
N GLY A 83 -37.35 12.32 13.28
CA GLY A 83 -38.22 11.22 12.87
C GLY A 83 -37.50 9.90 12.57
N ASP A 84 -36.16 9.90 12.56
CA ASP A 84 -35.39 8.67 12.51
C ASP A 84 -35.49 7.88 13.84
N ASN A 85 -35.12 6.61 13.80
CA ASN A 85 -34.91 5.74 14.95
C ASN A 85 -33.48 5.19 14.91
N VAL A 86 -32.75 5.33 16.01
CA VAL A 86 -31.47 4.64 16.21
C VAL A 86 -31.69 3.39 17.03
N ILE A 87 -31.44 2.24 16.43
CA ILE A 87 -31.64 0.92 17.02
C ILE A 87 -30.27 0.35 17.38
N VAL A 88 -30.06 -0.01 18.64
CA VAL A 88 -28.80 -0.56 19.17
C VAL A 88 -29.04 -1.99 19.63
N GLU A 89 -28.27 -2.94 19.11
CA GLU A 89 -28.44 -4.38 19.33
C GLU A 89 -27.14 -5.04 19.80
N THR A 90 -27.27 -5.96 20.76
CA THR A 90 -26.22 -6.93 21.14
C THR A 90 -26.79 -8.34 21.03
N ALA A 91 -25.93 -9.34 20.78
CA ALA A 91 -26.37 -10.71 20.47
C ALA A 91 -27.22 -11.38 21.57
N ASP A 92 -27.10 -10.91 22.81
CA ASP A 92 -27.69 -11.49 24.02
C ASP A 92 -28.84 -10.65 24.62
N ARG A 93 -29.20 -9.50 24.02
CA ARG A 93 -30.22 -8.59 24.56
C ARG A 93 -31.20 -8.10 23.51
N SER A 94 -32.34 -7.63 24.00
CA SER A 94 -33.34 -6.95 23.18
C SER A 94 -32.80 -5.65 22.61
N ALA A 95 -33.20 -5.34 21.38
CA ALA A 95 -32.87 -4.10 20.70
C ALA A 95 -33.35 -2.88 21.50
N ILE A 96 -32.48 -1.89 21.67
CA ILE A 96 -32.81 -0.59 22.25
C ILE A 96 -33.14 0.34 21.09
N THR A 97 -34.31 0.96 21.09
CA THR A 97 -34.71 1.93 20.06
C THR A 97 -34.76 3.33 20.65
N VAL A 98 -33.99 4.25 20.08
CA VAL A 98 -33.96 5.67 20.45
C VAL A 98 -34.63 6.49 19.34
N PRO A 99 -35.86 7.00 19.55
CA PRO A 99 -36.51 7.87 18.57
C PRO A 99 -35.85 9.25 18.56
N ILE A 100 -35.58 9.77 17.36
CA ILE A 100 -34.97 11.09 17.18
C ILE A 100 -36.06 12.15 17.22
N VAL A 101 -36.16 12.78 18.39
CA VAL A 101 -37.12 13.84 18.69
C VAL A 101 -36.82 15.15 17.93
N PRO A 102 -37.83 16.03 17.74
CA PRO A 102 -37.59 17.38 17.28
C PRO A 102 -36.60 18.07 18.21
N LEU A 103 -35.50 18.58 17.66
CA LEU A 103 -34.51 19.34 18.41
C LEU A 103 -33.78 20.31 17.50
N THR A 104 -33.93 21.60 17.78
CA THR A 104 -33.26 22.72 17.08
C THR A 104 -32.76 23.75 18.09
N GLY A 105 -31.81 24.59 17.67
CA GLY A 105 -31.24 25.62 18.54
C GLY A 105 -30.57 26.72 17.75
N GLN A 106 -30.71 27.95 18.25
CA GLN A 106 -30.06 29.16 17.76
C GLN A 106 -29.71 30.04 18.96
N ALA A 107 -28.59 30.76 18.87
CA ALA A 107 -28.13 31.66 19.91
C ALA A 107 -28.31 33.11 19.49
N ASP A 108 -28.92 33.91 20.36
CA ASP A 108 -28.85 35.36 20.33
C ASP A 108 -27.79 35.80 21.34
N VAL A 109 -26.61 36.12 20.81
CA VAL A 109 -25.45 36.57 21.60
C VAL A 109 -25.64 37.96 22.20
N THR A 110 -26.59 38.75 21.70
CA THR A 110 -26.85 40.10 22.26
C THR A 110 -27.82 40.05 23.44
N ALA A 111 -28.71 39.06 23.43
CA ALA A 111 -29.71 38.86 24.45
C ALA A 111 -29.35 37.74 25.46
N ASP A 112 -28.20 37.07 25.28
CA ASP A 112 -27.77 35.87 26.02
C ASP A 112 -28.84 34.77 26.04
N ILE A 113 -29.49 34.56 24.91
CA ILE A 113 -30.62 33.63 24.79
C ILE A 113 -30.29 32.49 23.83
N VAL A 114 -30.60 31.26 24.23
CA VAL A 114 -30.67 30.11 23.32
C VAL A 114 -32.13 29.72 23.14
N SER A 115 -32.60 29.68 21.89
CA SER A 115 -33.99 29.38 21.56
C SER A 115 -34.08 28.35 20.44
N GLY A 116 -35.20 27.62 20.39
CA GLY A 116 -35.45 26.61 19.37
C GLY A 116 -36.68 25.78 19.66
N MET A 117 -36.72 24.59 19.08
CA MET A 117 -37.76 23.59 19.29
C MET A 117 -37.19 22.34 19.96
N GLY A 118 -37.99 21.72 20.81
CA GLY A 118 -37.80 20.40 21.40
C GLY A 118 -39.10 19.59 21.32
N PRO A 119 -39.17 18.38 21.92
CA PRO A 119 -40.44 17.71 22.15
C PRO A 119 -41.33 18.56 23.07
N GLY A 120 -42.65 18.58 22.85
CA GLY A 120 -43.58 19.47 23.57
C GLY A 120 -43.84 19.06 25.02
N ASN A 121 -43.92 20.05 25.91
CA ASN A 121 -44.04 19.89 27.37
C ASN A 121 -42.93 19.07 28.05
N GLU A 122 -41.73 19.03 27.45
CA GLU A 122 -40.58 18.31 27.96
C GLU A 122 -39.51 19.24 28.55
N LEU A 123 -38.60 18.68 29.34
CA LEU A 123 -37.47 19.40 29.92
C LEU A 123 -36.19 19.20 29.08
N LEU A 124 -35.61 20.30 28.61
CA LEU A 124 -34.31 20.31 27.92
C LEU A 124 -33.18 20.76 28.85
N SER A 125 -31.97 20.25 28.61
CA SER A 125 -30.73 20.76 29.19
C SER A 125 -29.94 21.50 28.11
N VAL A 126 -29.78 22.81 28.31
CA VAL A 126 -28.95 23.67 27.45
C VAL A 126 -27.65 23.98 28.18
N SER A 127 -26.52 23.74 27.52
CA SER A 127 -25.19 24.06 28.04
C SER A 127 -24.41 24.91 27.06
N VAL A 128 -23.66 25.87 27.59
CA VAL A 128 -22.82 26.81 26.85
C VAL A 128 -21.37 26.62 27.29
N ASN A 129 -20.48 26.57 26.30
CA ASN A 129 -19.03 26.45 26.41
C ASN A 129 -18.58 25.35 27.39
N TRP A 130 -18.78 24.10 26.98
CA TRP A 130 -18.38 22.90 27.75
C TRP A 130 -18.99 22.83 29.17
N GLY A 131 -20.21 23.37 29.33
CA GLY A 131 -20.93 23.35 30.61
C GLY A 131 -20.57 24.49 31.57
N SER A 132 -19.78 25.47 31.13
CA SER A 132 -19.47 26.67 31.94
C SER A 132 -20.74 27.47 32.25
N GLY A 133 -21.68 27.53 31.31
CA GLY A 133 -23.06 27.94 31.54
C GLY A 133 -23.98 26.73 31.35
N ARG A 134 -24.94 26.52 32.25
CA ARG A 134 -25.92 25.44 32.11
C ARG A 134 -27.28 25.84 32.68
N GLN A 135 -28.33 25.50 31.94
CA GLN A 135 -29.70 25.77 32.33
C GLN A 135 -30.63 24.67 31.84
N SER A 136 -31.62 24.33 32.68
CA SER A 136 -32.76 23.51 32.26
C SER A 136 -33.92 24.41 31.87
N VAL A 137 -34.59 24.09 30.77
CA VAL A 137 -35.72 24.88 30.22
C VAL A 137 -36.82 23.93 29.77
N ALA A 138 -38.07 24.25 30.12
CA ALA A 138 -39.22 23.50 29.63
C ALA A 138 -39.64 24.02 28.26
N THR A 139 -40.05 23.12 27.37
CA THR A 139 -40.73 23.48 26.12
C THR A 139 -42.21 23.73 26.39
N ASP A 140 -42.83 24.61 25.59
CA ASP A 140 -44.28 24.76 25.60
C ASP A 140 -44.99 23.58 24.89
N ALA A 141 -46.33 23.65 24.78
CA ALA A 141 -47.13 22.61 24.12
C ALA A 141 -46.82 22.45 22.62
N ALA A 142 -46.23 23.46 21.98
CA ALA A 142 -45.78 23.41 20.58
C ALA A 142 -44.29 23.01 20.46
N GLY A 143 -43.60 22.76 21.57
CA GLY A 143 -42.19 22.41 21.60
C GLY A 143 -41.23 23.60 21.65
N VAL A 144 -41.72 24.84 21.69
CA VAL A 144 -40.86 26.04 21.67
C VAL A 144 -40.20 26.23 23.03
N TYR A 145 -38.90 26.54 23.05
CA TYR A 145 -38.17 26.90 24.26
C TYR A 145 -37.32 28.17 24.10
N GLN A 146 -37.06 28.82 25.22
CA GLN A 146 -36.15 29.95 25.34
C GLN A 146 -35.37 29.86 26.66
N ALA A 147 -34.09 29.55 26.60
CA ALA A 147 -33.18 29.54 27.74
C ALA A 147 -32.44 30.88 27.82
N ASP A 148 -32.62 31.58 28.95
CA ASP A 148 -32.05 32.90 29.23
C ASP A 148 -30.82 32.78 30.14
N PHE A 149 -29.64 33.01 29.57
CA PHE A 149 -28.36 32.89 30.27
C PHE A 149 -27.91 34.20 30.93
N ARG A 150 -28.71 35.27 30.95
CA ARG A 150 -28.34 36.51 31.62
C ARG A 150 -28.09 36.27 33.11
N GLY A 151 -26.91 36.68 33.58
CA GLY A 151 -26.46 36.43 34.95
C GLY A 151 -25.96 35.00 35.23
N ILE A 152 -26.04 34.10 34.24
CA ILE A 152 -25.44 32.75 34.26
C ILE A 152 -24.17 32.73 33.42
N TYR A 153 -24.27 33.16 32.15
CA TYR A 153 -23.16 33.15 31.19
C TYR A 153 -23.38 34.18 30.07
N ASP A 154 -22.34 34.96 29.75
CA ASP A 154 -22.29 35.89 28.61
C ASP A 154 -21.95 35.11 27.32
N ILE A 155 -22.94 34.92 26.44
CA ILE A 155 -22.81 34.10 25.23
C ILE A 155 -22.13 34.91 24.14
N ARG A 156 -20.97 34.44 23.67
CA ARG A 156 -20.16 35.11 22.64
C ARG A 156 -20.15 34.34 21.33
N PRO A 157 -19.99 35.02 20.17
CA PRO A 157 -19.75 34.35 18.91
C PRO A 157 -18.59 33.34 19.00
N GLY A 158 -18.87 32.10 18.58
CA GLY A 158 -17.95 30.96 18.68
C GLY A 158 -17.99 30.21 20.00
N ASN A 159 -18.87 30.52 20.95
CA ASN A 159 -19.15 29.61 22.06
C ASN A 159 -19.89 28.38 21.55
N GLN A 160 -19.44 27.20 21.98
CA GLN A 160 -20.12 25.94 21.69
C GLN A 160 -21.37 25.81 22.56
N ILE A 161 -22.47 25.38 21.99
CA ILE A 161 -23.75 25.19 22.66
C ILE A 161 -24.19 23.75 22.41
N GLU A 162 -24.62 23.06 23.46
CA GLU A 162 -25.27 21.74 23.38
C GLU A 162 -26.67 21.86 23.96
N VAL A 163 -27.67 21.50 23.16
CA VAL A 163 -29.06 21.36 23.59
C VAL A 163 -29.35 19.86 23.59
N SER A 164 -29.85 19.35 24.71
CA SER A 164 -30.05 17.92 24.91
C SER A 164 -31.40 17.62 25.55
N HIS A 165 -32.05 16.57 25.06
CA HIS A 165 -33.24 15.97 25.61
C HIS A 165 -32.89 14.57 26.12
N ARG A 166 -33.30 14.23 27.35
CA ARG A 166 -33.11 12.89 27.92
C ARG A 166 -34.48 12.25 28.15
N ASN A 167 -34.72 11.10 27.54
CA ASN A 167 -35.99 10.38 27.69
C ASN A 167 -36.07 9.64 29.04
N GLU A 168 -37.25 9.08 29.34
CA GLU A 168 -37.52 8.33 30.58
C GLU A 168 -36.61 7.10 30.77
N ASP A 169 -36.20 6.46 29.67
CA ASP A 169 -35.27 5.33 29.65
C ASP A 169 -33.80 5.74 29.89
N GLY A 170 -33.53 7.06 29.97
CA GLY A 170 -32.22 7.63 30.26
C GLY A 170 -31.33 7.87 29.04
N HIS A 171 -31.83 7.65 27.82
CA HIS A 171 -31.15 7.92 26.55
C HIS A 171 -31.24 9.41 26.17
N THR A 172 -30.21 9.93 25.50
CA THR A 172 -30.07 11.35 25.18
C THR A 172 -30.03 11.59 23.69
N VAL A 173 -30.89 12.46 23.18
CA VAL A 173 -30.75 13.05 21.84
C VAL A 173 -30.24 14.47 22.03
N TYR A 174 -29.19 14.85 21.31
CA TYR A 174 -28.60 16.18 21.43
C TYR A 174 -28.20 16.75 20.08
N ILE A 175 -28.19 18.08 20.01
CA ILE A 175 -27.54 18.84 18.95
C ILE A 175 -26.40 19.65 19.56
N ARG A 176 -25.37 19.91 18.76
CA ARG A 176 -24.24 20.75 19.14
C ARG A 176 -24.00 21.75 18.02
N PHE A 177 -23.80 23.02 18.35
CA PHE A 177 -23.52 24.06 17.36
C PHE A 177 -22.71 25.20 18.01
N TYR A 178 -22.06 26.04 17.21
CA TYR A 178 -21.41 27.25 17.73
C TYR A 178 -22.34 28.46 17.55
N ALA A 179 -22.28 29.42 18.48
CA ALA A 179 -22.96 30.70 18.33
C ALA A 179 -22.38 31.46 17.10
N GLY A 180 -23.07 31.37 15.96
CA GLY A 180 -22.68 31.99 14.69
C GLY A 180 -23.58 33.18 14.30
N PRO A 181 -23.24 33.93 13.23
CA PRO A 181 -22.13 33.68 12.31
C PRO A 181 -20.79 34.26 12.82
N LYS A 182 -19.69 33.55 12.58
CA LYS A 182 -18.33 34.03 12.90
C LYS A 182 -17.35 33.62 11.80
N LEU A 183 -16.54 34.57 11.35
CA LEU A 183 -15.55 34.37 10.29
C LEU A 183 -14.12 34.44 10.84
N TYR A 184 -13.25 33.62 10.26
CA TYR A 184 -11.83 33.56 10.53
C TYR A 184 -11.03 33.64 9.24
N ALA A 185 -10.05 34.54 9.20
CA ALA A 185 -9.15 34.74 8.07
C ALA A 185 -7.71 34.40 8.49
N GLN A 186 -7.01 33.55 7.75
CA GLN A 186 -5.57 33.36 7.94
C GLN A 186 -4.79 34.20 6.92
N LEU A 187 -3.99 35.15 7.39
CA LEU A 187 -3.11 35.96 6.53
C LEU A 187 -2.01 35.09 5.89
N HIS A 188 -1.58 35.50 4.70
CA HIS A 188 -0.55 34.85 3.88
C HIS A 188 -0.85 33.36 3.61
N SER A 189 -2.13 33.01 3.65
CA SER A 189 -2.66 31.67 3.39
C SER A 189 -3.85 31.80 2.44
N TYR A 190 -4.32 30.67 1.91
CA TYR A 190 -5.50 30.57 1.04
C TYR A 190 -6.69 29.94 1.78
N TYR A 191 -6.63 29.95 3.12
CA TYR A 191 -7.53 29.23 4.02
C TYR A 191 -8.34 30.20 4.90
N ALA A 192 -9.66 29.99 4.93
CA ALA A 192 -10.57 30.64 5.85
C ALA A 192 -11.49 29.60 6.49
N TRP A 193 -12.03 29.90 7.67
CA TRP A 193 -13.00 29.03 8.34
C TRP A 193 -13.99 29.84 9.14
N GLY A 194 -15.01 29.18 9.68
CA GLY A 194 -15.98 29.87 10.51
C GLY A 194 -17.12 29.02 11.00
N TYR A 195 -18.07 29.70 11.62
CA TYR A 195 -19.32 29.13 12.10
C TYR A 195 -20.47 29.77 11.32
N SER A 196 -21.28 28.91 10.72
CA SER A 196 -22.51 29.24 10.01
C SER A 196 -23.66 29.44 10.99
N VAL A 197 -24.78 29.90 10.46
CA VAL A 197 -26.04 30.08 11.19
C VAL A 197 -26.83 28.77 11.31
N ALA A 198 -26.51 27.77 10.48
CA ALA A 198 -27.15 26.47 10.47
C ALA A 198 -26.11 25.36 10.24
N ALA A 199 -26.41 24.16 10.76
CA ALA A 199 -25.66 22.94 10.48
C ALA A 199 -25.99 22.41 9.08
N ASN A 200 -25.04 21.72 8.45
CA ASN A 200 -25.21 21.11 7.12
C ASN A 200 -25.71 22.07 6.03
N ALA A 201 -25.44 23.37 6.17
CA ALA A 201 -25.96 24.40 5.29
C ALA A 201 -24.91 24.80 4.23
N PRO A 202 -25.27 24.84 2.94
CA PRO A 202 -24.36 25.34 1.90
C PRO A 202 -24.12 26.84 2.09
N LEU A 203 -22.91 27.28 1.79
CA LEU A 203 -22.55 28.70 1.79
C LEU A 203 -21.48 29.00 0.74
N THR A 204 -21.42 30.27 0.34
CA THR A 204 -20.37 30.76 -0.56
C THR A 204 -19.49 31.78 0.17
N LEU A 205 -18.18 31.54 0.19
CA LEU A 205 -17.21 32.53 0.62
C LEU A 205 -16.61 33.24 -0.60
N THR A 206 -16.65 34.56 -0.59
CA THR A 206 -16.02 35.42 -1.60
C THR A 206 -14.85 36.15 -0.96
N LEU A 207 -13.64 35.96 -1.50
CA LEU A 207 -12.45 36.73 -1.17
C LEU A 207 -12.30 37.87 -2.18
N SER A 208 -12.15 39.10 -1.70
CA SER A 208 -12.00 40.29 -2.55
C SER A 208 -10.87 41.21 -2.06
N SER A 209 -10.18 41.87 -2.99
CA SER A 209 -9.24 42.95 -2.71
C SER A 209 -9.82 44.25 -3.22
N GLY A 210 -10.29 45.11 -2.31
CA GLY A 210 -11.12 46.25 -2.66
C GLY A 210 -12.41 45.80 -3.38
N ALA A 211 -12.67 46.36 -4.57
CA ALA A 211 -13.83 45.98 -5.39
C ALA A 211 -13.59 44.74 -6.28
N THR A 212 -12.36 44.23 -6.34
CA THR A 212 -11.98 43.10 -7.20
C THR A 212 -12.15 41.79 -6.46
N VAL A 213 -13.02 40.91 -6.95
CA VAL A 213 -13.11 39.53 -6.44
C VAL A 213 -11.82 38.79 -6.81
N LYS A 214 -11.09 38.30 -5.81
CA LYS A 214 -9.97 37.38 -5.99
C LYS A 214 -10.51 36.01 -6.33
N GLU A 215 -11.36 35.44 -5.48
CA GLU A 215 -11.91 34.10 -5.68
C GLU A 215 -13.23 33.84 -4.93
N ARG A 216 -13.92 32.76 -5.33
CA ARG A 216 -15.11 32.23 -4.65
C ARG A 216 -14.94 30.76 -4.29
N SER A 217 -15.25 30.42 -3.04
CA SER A 217 -15.23 29.05 -2.52
C SER A 217 -16.65 28.64 -2.13
N LEU A 218 -17.17 27.59 -2.76
CA LEU A 218 -18.44 26.96 -2.38
C LEU A 218 -18.15 25.86 -1.36
N THR A 219 -18.78 25.92 -0.20
CA THR A 219 -18.57 24.96 0.89
C THR A 219 -19.88 24.71 1.65
N GLN A 220 -19.86 23.79 2.61
CA GLN A 220 -20.99 23.45 3.45
C GLN A 220 -20.53 23.43 4.91
N SER A 221 -21.36 23.92 5.83
CA SER A 221 -21.11 23.75 7.26
C SER A 221 -21.34 22.30 7.69
N ASN A 222 -20.63 21.81 8.69
CA ASN A 222 -20.82 20.48 9.24
C ASN A 222 -22.01 20.44 10.23
N SER A 223 -22.23 19.27 10.85
CA SER A 223 -23.28 19.04 11.86
C SER A 223 -23.21 19.96 13.08
N SER A 224 -22.04 20.54 13.34
CA SER A 224 -21.83 21.53 14.41
C SER A 224 -21.76 22.95 13.89
N ASN A 225 -22.29 23.23 12.70
CA ASN A 225 -22.29 24.50 11.96
C ASN A 225 -20.90 25.09 11.63
N SER A 226 -19.81 24.34 11.78
CA SER A 226 -18.46 24.77 11.42
C SER A 226 -18.19 24.53 9.94
N PHE A 227 -17.52 25.46 9.25
CA PHE A 227 -17.12 25.32 7.86
C PHE A 227 -15.66 25.70 7.66
N SER A 228 -15.07 25.22 6.57
CA SER A 228 -13.78 25.67 6.06
C SER A 228 -13.86 25.94 4.56
N ALA A 229 -13.02 26.86 4.10
CA ALA A 229 -12.96 27.30 2.71
C ALA A 229 -11.51 27.44 2.26
N TYR A 230 -11.24 26.98 1.05
CA TYR A 230 -9.96 27.12 0.37
C TYR A 230 -10.18 27.90 -0.93
N PHE A 231 -9.32 28.88 -1.19
CA PHE A 231 -9.42 29.73 -2.37
C PHE A 231 -8.43 29.29 -3.45
N TYR A 232 -8.97 28.76 -4.54
CA TYR A 232 -8.24 28.38 -5.75
C TYR A 232 -8.87 29.07 -6.95
N ASP A 233 -8.04 29.55 -7.86
CA ASP A 233 -8.49 30.09 -9.13
C ASP A 233 -8.80 29.01 -10.15
N ALA A 234 -9.35 29.42 -11.30
CA ALA A 234 -9.75 28.53 -12.38
C ALA A 234 -8.59 27.70 -12.98
N THR A 235 -7.33 28.08 -12.70
CA THR A 235 -6.13 27.34 -13.11
C THR A 235 -5.61 26.40 -12.01
N GLY A 236 -6.27 26.39 -10.85
CA GLY A 236 -5.84 25.66 -9.65
C GLY A 236 -4.79 26.38 -8.82
N GLN A 237 -4.43 27.63 -9.17
CA GLN A 237 -3.49 28.44 -8.41
C GLN A 237 -4.19 29.07 -7.20
N ARG A 238 -3.47 29.25 -6.10
CA ARG A 238 -4.03 29.66 -4.81
C ARG A 238 -4.20 31.18 -4.75
N ALA A 239 -5.35 31.64 -4.26
CA ALA A 239 -5.57 33.05 -3.96
C ALA A 239 -5.22 33.34 -2.49
N ILE A 240 -4.18 34.15 -2.27
CA ILE A 240 -3.67 34.47 -0.93
C ILE A 240 -4.50 35.59 -0.30
N ILE A 241 -4.88 35.37 0.96
CA ILE A 241 -5.54 36.34 1.84
C ILE A 241 -4.48 37.28 2.40
N GLU A 242 -4.57 38.55 2.01
CA GLU A 242 -3.67 39.62 2.42
C GLU A 242 -4.36 40.57 3.39
N GLY A 243 -3.56 41.36 4.12
CA GLY A 243 -4.08 42.43 4.96
C GLY A 243 -4.89 43.44 4.14
N GLY A 244 -6.13 43.70 4.54
CA GLY A 244 -7.06 44.60 3.85
C GLY A 244 -8.04 43.89 2.89
N ASP A 245 -7.85 42.60 2.60
CA ASP A 245 -8.82 41.84 1.83
C ASP A 245 -10.14 41.69 2.60
N THR A 246 -11.25 41.54 1.87
CA THR A 246 -12.58 41.31 2.43
C THR A 246 -13.02 39.87 2.17
N LEU A 247 -13.46 39.18 3.23
CA LEU A 247 -14.15 37.91 3.17
C LEU A 247 -15.65 38.16 3.37
N ALA A 248 -16.45 37.80 2.37
CA ALA A 248 -17.90 37.83 2.44
C ALA A 248 -18.45 36.40 2.42
N ALA A 249 -19.14 35.99 3.48
CA ALA A 249 -19.84 34.71 3.55
C ALA A 249 -21.33 34.93 3.30
N ASP A 250 -21.85 34.33 2.23
CA ASP A 250 -23.27 34.25 1.94
C ASP A 250 -23.83 32.93 2.44
N PHE A 251 -24.67 33.00 3.49
CA PHE A 251 -25.33 31.84 4.09
C PHE A 251 -26.70 31.53 3.46
N GLY A 252 -27.02 32.14 2.31
CA GLY A 252 -28.30 32.02 1.64
C GLY A 252 -29.38 32.95 2.19
N ASN A 253 -30.52 33.06 1.48
CA ASN A 253 -31.66 33.90 1.84
C ASN A 253 -31.31 35.39 2.09
N GLY A 254 -30.27 35.89 1.43
CA GLY A 254 -29.80 37.28 1.56
C GLY A 254 -29.00 37.57 2.85
N ARG A 255 -28.63 36.53 3.63
CA ARG A 255 -27.85 36.69 4.85
C ARG A 255 -26.36 36.64 4.56
N VAL A 256 -25.80 37.80 4.21
CA VAL A 256 -24.37 37.98 3.95
C VAL A 256 -23.68 38.60 5.16
N VAL A 257 -22.57 38.01 5.60
CA VAL A 257 -21.70 38.54 6.66
C VAL A 257 -20.32 38.80 6.07
N THR A 258 -19.73 39.94 6.41
CA THR A 258 -18.44 40.36 5.89
C THR A 258 -17.44 40.62 6.99
N MET A 259 -16.18 40.27 6.76
CA MET A 259 -15.05 40.73 7.55
C MET A 259 -13.93 41.26 6.66
N THR A 260 -13.18 42.25 7.15
CA THR A 260 -11.91 42.66 6.56
C THR A 260 -10.77 41.95 7.29
N ALA A 261 -9.92 41.25 6.56
CA ALA A 261 -8.71 40.64 7.08
C ALA A 261 -7.79 41.76 7.58
N THR A 262 -7.51 41.76 8.88
CA THR A 262 -6.73 42.81 9.52
C THR A 262 -5.27 42.71 9.11
N ALA A 263 -4.67 43.77 8.59
CA ALA A 263 -3.24 43.78 8.29
C ALA A 263 -2.42 43.66 9.59
N MET A 264 -1.57 42.64 9.66
CA MET A 264 -0.69 42.37 10.80
C MET A 264 0.65 41.83 10.30
N THR A 265 1.70 42.08 11.06
CA THR A 265 3.01 41.44 10.89
C THR A 265 3.50 40.89 12.22
N ALA A 266 4.33 39.86 12.16
CA ALA A 266 4.97 39.26 13.31
C ALA A 266 6.35 38.73 12.91
N ASN A 267 7.36 39.05 13.69
CA ASN A 267 8.71 38.55 13.57
C ASN A 267 9.09 37.85 14.87
N VAL A 268 9.65 36.64 14.76
CA VAL A 268 10.05 35.83 15.89
C VAL A 268 11.57 35.87 16.00
N ASN A 269 12.08 36.30 17.15
CA ASN A 269 13.49 36.20 17.48
C ASN A 269 13.67 35.06 18.49
N ALA A 270 14.02 33.89 17.96
CA ALA A 270 14.25 32.68 18.75
C ALA A 270 15.47 32.79 19.69
N ASP A 271 16.48 33.61 19.36
CA ASP A 271 17.68 33.73 20.22
C ASP A 271 17.45 34.61 21.44
N ALA A 272 16.44 35.49 21.37
CA ALA A 272 16.09 36.42 22.45
C ALA A 272 14.71 36.14 23.04
N ASP A 273 14.05 35.04 22.68
CA ASP A 273 12.69 34.67 23.11
C ASP A 273 11.65 35.81 22.95
N THR A 274 11.79 36.63 21.91
CA THR A 274 10.96 37.82 21.72
C THR A 274 10.17 37.77 20.40
N LEU A 275 8.99 38.39 20.43
CA LEU A 275 8.14 38.59 19.27
C LEU A 275 7.88 40.08 19.10
N ALA A 276 7.88 40.56 17.86
CA ALA A 276 7.53 41.94 17.57
C ALA A 276 6.80 42.05 16.24
N GLY A 277 6.02 43.09 16.06
CA GLY A 277 5.26 43.23 14.84
C GLY A 277 4.41 44.49 14.77
N THR A 278 3.47 44.47 13.84
CA THR A 278 2.48 45.54 13.66
C THR A 278 1.07 44.97 13.58
N GLY A 279 0.07 45.80 13.87
CA GLY A 279 -1.35 45.52 13.76
C GLY A 279 -2.15 46.84 13.81
N PRO A 280 -3.48 46.79 14.02
CA PRO A 280 -4.30 47.98 14.20
C PRO A 280 -3.81 48.81 15.38
N ALA A 281 -3.81 50.14 15.28
CA ALA A 281 -3.38 51.02 16.37
C ALA A 281 -4.29 50.91 17.61
N ASN A 282 -3.69 51.00 18.80
CA ASN A 282 -4.38 51.00 20.10
C ASN A 282 -5.35 49.83 20.31
N THR A 283 -5.00 48.64 19.83
CA THR A 283 -5.87 47.46 19.84
C THR A 283 -5.17 46.27 20.50
N LEU A 284 -5.93 45.40 21.17
CA LEU A 284 -5.40 44.17 21.76
C LEU A 284 -5.20 43.08 20.70
N LEU A 285 -4.01 42.49 20.71
CA LEU A 285 -3.67 41.29 19.95
C LEU A 285 -3.47 40.13 20.93
N GLY A 286 -3.98 38.95 20.58
CA GLY A 286 -3.63 37.71 21.27
C GLY A 286 -2.36 37.14 20.65
N VAL A 287 -1.28 37.04 21.44
CA VAL A 287 0.02 36.51 21.01
C VAL A 287 0.28 35.20 21.75
N ASN A 288 0.63 34.15 21.01
CA ASN A 288 0.97 32.85 21.58
C ASN A 288 2.18 32.21 20.90
N VAL A 289 3.05 31.57 21.68
CA VAL A 289 4.07 30.63 21.22
C VAL A 289 4.32 29.59 22.30
N GLY A 290 4.13 28.30 21.99
CA GLY A 290 4.26 27.23 22.98
C GLY A 290 3.41 27.46 24.23
N ASN A 291 4.06 27.57 25.39
CA ASN A 291 3.40 27.83 26.68
C ASN A 291 3.18 29.31 26.99
N PHE A 292 3.70 30.23 26.17
CA PHE A 292 3.51 31.67 26.34
C PHE A 292 2.19 32.12 25.70
N TYR A 293 1.30 32.74 26.48
CA TYR A 293 0.03 33.31 26.02
C TYR A 293 -0.14 34.71 26.61
N ALA A 294 -0.28 35.74 25.77
CA ALA A 294 -0.45 37.11 26.23
C ALA A 294 -1.45 37.91 25.37
N ALA A 295 -2.10 38.89 26.00
CA ALA A 295 -2.85 39.93 25.30
C ALA A 295 -2.01 41.21 25.28
N ILE A 296 -1.57 41.65 24.10
CA ILE A 296 -0.65 42.76 23.92
C ILE A 296 -1.37 43.92 23.24
N MET A 297 -1.29 45.10 23.83
CA MET A 297 -1.84 46.32 23.23
C MET A 297 -0.83 46.92 22.25
N THR A 298 -1.26 47.19 21.03
CA THR A 298 -0.46 47.94 20.06
C THR A 298 -0.41 49.42 20.43
N ASP A 299 0.69 50.09 20.07
CA ASP A 299 0.83 51.54 20.25
C ASP A 299 0.00 52.35 19.23
N ALA A 300 0.10 53.68 19.29
CA ALA A 300 -0.60 54.59 18.38
C ALA A 300 -0.17 54.46 16.91
N ALA A 301 0.99 53.85 16.64
CA ALA A 301 1.48 53.52 15.30
C ALA A 301 1.20 52.05 14.91
N GLY A 302 0.51 51.28 15.77
CA GLY A 302 0.20 49.87 15.53
C GLY A 302 1.32 48.90 15.89
N LYS A 303 2.43 49.34 16.47
CA LYS A 303 3.55 48.45 16.84
C LYS A 303 3.28 47.72 18.14
N TRP A 304 3.77 46.50 18.25
CA TRP A 304 3.71 45.70 19.46
C TRP A 304 4.98 44.87 19.64
N GLN A 305 5.26 44.51 20.90
CA GLN A 305 6.35 43.62 21.29
C GLN A 305 5.89 42.73 22.45
N ALA A 306 6.33 41.48 22.45
CA ALA A 306 6.15 40.53 23.52
C ALA A 306 7.50 39.89 23.86
N ASP A 307 7.77 39.75 25.15
CA ASP A 307 8.93 39.05 25.68
C ASP A 307 8.44 37.78 26.35
N ALA A 308 8.81 36.63 25.77
CA ALA A 308 8.47 35.31 26.29
C ALA A 308 9.58 34.72 27.16
N SER A 309 10.71 35.43 27.31
CA SER A 309 11.85 34.96 28.10
C SER A 309 11.43 34.63 29.53
N GLY A 310 11.96 33.53 30.05
CA GLY A 310 11.60 32.99 31.37
C GLY A 310 10.27 32.23 31.43
N VAL A 311 9.43 32.27 30.39
CA VAL A 311 8.21 31.45 30.26
C VAL A 311 8.35 30.40 29.16
N GLN A 312 8.89 30.79 28.00
CA GLN A 312 9.09 29.94 26.84
C GLN A 312 10.46 30.24 26.22
N ASP A 313 11.30 29.21 26.12
CA ASP A 313 12.47 29.18 25.25
C ASP A 313 11.99 28.87 23.82
N ILE A 314 12.02 29.87 22.95
CA ILE A 314 11.48 29.78 21.59
C ILE A 314 12.50 29.07 20.71
N THR A 315 12.16 27.85 20.30
CA THR A 315 13.01 27.12 19.35
C THR A 315 12.77 27.57 17.92
N ARG A 316 13.81 27.59 17.08
CA ARG A 316 13.63 27.83 15.64
C ARG A 316 12.73 26.74 15.03
N GLY A 317 11.83 27.13 14.15
CA GLY A 317 10.77 26.28 13.60
C GLY A 317 9.48 26.26 14.44
N GLN A 318 9.51 26.75 15.68
CA GLN A 318 8.33 26.83 16.52
C GLN A 318 7.37 27.91 16.04
N GLN A 319 6.11 27.53 15.83
CA GLN A 319 5.08 28.43 15.32
C GLN A 319 4.61 29.39 16.42
N ALA A 320 4.70 30.68 16.13
CA ALA A 320 4.03 31.74 16.85
C ALA A 320 2.72 32.12 16.16
N GLN A 321 1.74 32.52 16.95
CA GLN A 321 0.41 32.88 16.50
C GLN A 321 0.05 34.25 17.02
N VAL A 322 -0.46 35.11 16.14
CA VAL A 322 -1.00 36.41 16.46
C VAL A 322 -2.43 36.47 15.96
N ARG A 323 -3.37 36.72 16.86
CA ARG A 323 -4.79 36.89 16.51
C ARG A 323 -5.27 38.29 16.85
N HIS A 324 -6.06 38.85 15.94
CA HIS A 324 -6.85 40.06 16.18
C HIS A 324 -8.33 39.72 16.13
N VAL A 325 -9.08 40.17 17.15
CA VAL A 325 -10.54 40.03 17.22
C VAL A 325 -11.15 41.39 16.93
N ASN A 326 -11.96 41.51 15.89
CA ASN A 326 -12.63 42.76 15.55
C ASN A 326 -13.88 43.01 16.41
N GLN A 327 -14.50 44.19 16.27
CA GLN A 327 -15.70 44.58 17.01
C GLN A 327 -16.91 43.63 16.82
N ASN A 328 -16.97 42.90 15.70
CA ASN A 328 -18.01 41.92 15.39
C ASN A 328 -17.61 40.49 15.81
N SER A 329 -16.56 40.35 16.63
CA SER A 329 -15.99 39.08 17.06
C SER A 329 -15.45 38.19 15.94
N HIS A 330 -15.18 38.70 14.74
CA HIS A 330 -14.46 37.96 13.71
C HIS A 330 -12.96 38.04 13.95
N GLU A 331 -12.22 37.02 13.51
CA GLU A 331 -10.81 36.89 13.87
C GLU A 331 -9.90 36.84 12.65
N THR A 332 -8.85 37.66 12.67
CA THR A 332 -7.73 37.50 11.73
C THR A 332 -6.58 36.83 12.45
N TRP A 333 -6.04 35.77 11.87
CA TRP A 333 -4.93 34.99 12.38
C TRP A 333 -3.71 35.18 11.49
N LEU A 334 -2.56 35.42 12.12
CA LEU A 334 -1.25 35.44 11.49
C LEU A 334 -0.38 34.42 12.20
N TYR A 335 0.30 33.60 11.41
CA TYR A 335 1.32 32.68 11.90
C TYR A 335 2.69 33.24 11.52
N ALA A 336 3.67 33.04 12.39
CA ALA A 336 5.05 33.43 12.14
C ALA A 336 6.00 32.40 12.76
N VAL A 337 7.21 32.32 12.22
CA VAL A 337 8.24 31.39 12.68
C VAL A 337 9.61 32.03 12.49
N ALA A 338 10.57 31.67 13.35
CA ALA A 338 11.98 31.83 13.02
C ALA A 338 12.40 30.58 12.22
N PRO A 339 12.60 30.66 10.89
CA PRO A 339 12.77 29.47 10.07
C PRO A 339 14.05 28.70 10.43
N VAL A 340 13.99 27.38 10.26
CA VAL A 340 15.16 26.51 10.34
C VAL A 340 15.17 25.57 9.15
N ILE A 341 16.33 25.48 8.49
CA ILE A 341 16.55 24.68 7.30
C ILE A 341 17.61 23.62 7.62
N TYR A 342 17.37 22.40 7.15
CA TYR A 342 18.26 21.26 7.28
C TYR A 342 18.73 20.85 5.88
N LEU A 343 20.00 21.13 5.57
CA LEU A 343 20.61 20.69 4.32
C LEU A 343 21.15 19.26 4.49
N ARG A 344 20.77 18.39 3.55
CA ARG A 344 21.12 16.95 3.52
C ARG A 344 20.60 16.13 4.69
N GLY A 345 19.70 16.69 5.52
CA GLY A 345 19.14 16.01 6.69
C GLY A 345 17.71 16.42 6.99
N SER A 346 17.06 15.74 7.94
CA SER A 346 15.65 15.95 8.30
C SER A 346 15.43 16.71 9.62
N SER A 347 16.45 16.85 10.45
CA SER A 347 16.40 17.53 11.76
C SER A 347 17.80 17.92 12.22
N SER A 348 17.94 18.55 13.40
CA SER A 348 19.25 18.93 13.96
C SER A 348 20.07 17.75 14.50
N GLY A 349 19.48 16.55 14.58
CA GLY A 349 20.11 15.35 15.13
C GLY A 349 21.37 14.91 14.37
N ALA A 350 22.37 14.37 15.07
CA ALA A 350 23.64 14.01 14.44
C ALA A 350 23.53 12.91 13.37
N THR A 351 22.55 12.02 13.49
CA THR A 351 22.22 10.96 12.51
C THR A 351 21.12 11.36 11.54
N ALA A 352 20.66 12.62 11.57
CA ALA A 352 19.52 13.07 10.78
C ALA A 352 19.82 13.23 9.29
N TYR A 353 21.04 12.93 8.84
CA TYR A 353 21.41 12.92 7.42
C TYR A 353 20.49 11.97 6.64
N GLN A 354 20.00 12.42 5.48
CA GLN A 354 19.13 11.65 4.59
C GLN A 354 19.84 11.31 3.27
N ALA A 355 20.17 12.32 2.48
CA ALA A 355 20.83 12.17 1.18
C ALA A 355 21.51 13.47 0.72
N GLU A 356 22.44 13.38 -0.22
CA GLU A 356 23.16 14.54 -0.77
C GLU A 356 22.27 15.55 -1.51
N ASN A 357 21.09 15.15 -2.00
CA ASN A 357 20.14 16.01 -2.70
C ASN A 357 18.86 16.28 -1.89
N TYR A 358 18.89 16.10 -0.57
CA TYR A 358 17.72 16.27 0.29
C TYR A 358 17.76 17.58 1.07
N LEU A 359 16.59 18.19 1.27
CA LEU A 359 16.40 19.37 2.10
C LEU A 359 15.09 19.26 2.88
N SER A 360 15.11 19.70 4.14
CA SER A 360 13.90 19.93 4.92
C SER A 360 13.96 21.22 5.74
N GLY A 361 12.87 21.59 6.39
CA GLY A 361 12.84 22.74 7.29
C GLY A 361 11.46 23.00 7.87
N TYR A 362 11.37 24.09 8.62
CA TYR A 362 10.11 24.64 9.14
C TYR A 362 9.92 26.07 8.62
N ALA A 363 8.78 26.31 8.01
CA ALA A 363 8.30 27.61 7.55
C ALA A 363 6.97 27.92 8.24
N THR A 364 6.39 29.09 7.96
CA THR A 364 5.05 29.42 8.49
C THR A 364 4.03 28.36 8.01
N GLN A 365 3.12 27.91 8.88
CA GLN A 365 2.10 26.91 8.51
C GLN A 365 1.34 27.30 7.23
N ARG A 366 1.20 26.35 6.29
CA ARG A 366 0.58 26.54 4.97
C ARG A 366 1.28 27.56 4.05
N ALA A 367 2.47 28.04 4.39
CA ALA A 367 3.24 28.93 3.52
C ALA A 367 3.76 28.20 2.27
N ILE A 368 3.86 28.93 1.17
CA ILE A 368 4.52 28.46 -0.05
C ILE A 368 6.04 28.58 0.15
N VAL A 369 6.75 27.49 -0.06
CA VAL A 369 8.20 27.40 0.06
C VAL A 369 8.80 27.19 -1.32
N ASN A 370 9.54 28.19 -1.82
CA ASN A 370 10.35 28.06 -3.03
C ASN A 370 11.81 27.82 -2.65
N ILE A 371 12.41 26.79 -3.26
CA ILE A 371 13.77 26.35 -3.03
C ILE A 371 14.53 26.47 -4.34
N THR A 372 15.71 27.08 -4.30
CA THR A 372 16.63 27.18 -5.44
C THR A 372 18.03 26.76 -5.03
N LEU A 373 18.61 25.78 -5.74
CA LEU A 373 20.01 25.38 -5.57
C LEU A 373 20.86 25.99 -6.68
N LYS A 374 21.92 26.72 -6.31
CA LYS A 374 22.87 27.34 -7.22
C LYS A 374 24.29 26.83 -7.00
N ARG A 375 25.03 26.68 -8.10
CA ARG A 375 26.49 26.45 -8.11
C ARG A 375 27.15 27.55 -8.92
N GLY A 376 27.82 28.47 -8.24
CA GLY A 376 28.23 29.74 -8.85
C GLY A 376 27.02 30.50 -9.41
N ALA A 377 27.09 30.90 -10.69
CA ALA A 377 25.99 31.61 -11.36
C ALA A 377 24.86 30.69 -11.89
N THR A 378 25.06 29.36 -11.88
CA THR A 378 24.14 28.41 -12.51
C THR A 378 23.11 27.89 -11.52
N THR A 379 21.83 27.92 -11.89
CA THR A 379 20.76 27.26 -11.13
C THR A 379 20.69 25.79 -11.50
N LEU A 380 20.86 24.90 -10.53
CA LEU A 380 20.88 23.45 -10.73
C LEU A 380 19.50 22.80 -10.55
N ALA A 381 18.72 23.30 -9.59
CA ALA A 381 17.38 22.80 -9.28
C ALA A 381 16.51 23.91 -8.68
N THR A 382 15.21 23.85 -8.98
CA THR A 382 14.17 24.70 -8.37
C THR A 382 13.01 23.82 -7.94
N GLN A 383 12.44 24.08 -6.77
CA GLN A 383 11.27 23.35 -6.27
C GLN A 383 10.32 24.29 -5.54
N GLN A 384 9.02 24.08 -5.70
CA GLN A 384 7.98 24.79 -4.97
C GLN A 384 7.08 23.78 -4.25
N LEU A 385 6.77 24.04 -2.98
CA LEU A 385 5.92 23.17 -2.15
C LEU A 385 5.17 24.00 -1.09
N VAL A 386 4.32 23.35 -0.29
CA VAL A 386 3.61 23.99 0.82
C VAL A 386 4.04 23.38 2.15
N ALA A 387 4.34 24.24 3.11
CA ALA A 387 4.60 23.85 4.49
C ALA A 387 3.36 23.23 5.14
N ASN A 388 3.56 22.19 5.96
CA ASN A 388 2.48 21.45 6.61
C ASN A 388 1.55 22.39 7.42
N SER A 389 0.26 22.05 7.42
CA SER A 389 -0.78 22.81 8.12
C SER A 389 -0.72 22.78 9.65
N TRP A 390 0.03 21.84 10.24
CA TRP A 390 0.08 21.59 11.67
C TRP A 390 1.28 22.22 12.37
N ASP A 391 2.45 22.16 11.76
CA ASP A 391 3.71 22.59 12.36
C ASP A 391 4.59 23.42 11.41
N GLY A 392 4.22 23.52 10.13
CA GLY A 392 5.01 24.22 9.11
C GLY A 392 6.19 23.42 8.57
N TYR A 393 6.28 22.12 8.86
CA TYR A 393 7.35 21.27 8.32
C TYR A 393 7.23 21.13 6.80
N TYR A 394 8.38 21.09 6.12
CA TYR A 394 8.47 20.72 4.72
C TYR A 394 9.73 19.91 4.42
N SER A 395 9.68 19.10 3.36
CA SER A 395 10.87 18.42 2.85
C SER A 395 10.75 18.07 1.37
N THR A 396 11.90 17.95 0.70
CA THR A 396 11.96 17.55 -0.70
C THR A 396 13.33 16.99 -1.08
N TYR A 397 13.35 16.14 -2.11
CA TYR A 397 14.55 15.85 -2.88
C TYR A 397 14.67 16.85 -4.03
N LEU A 398 15.90 17.24 -4.37
CA LEU A 398 16.21 18.16 -5.46
C LEU A 398 16.66 17.37 -6.68
N TYR A 399 16.06 17.70 -7.82
CA TYR A 399 16.37 17.13 -9.12
C TYR A 399 16.64 18.26 -10.12
N ASN A 400 17.54 18.03 -11.07
CA ASN A 400 17.80 18.98 -12.14
C ASN A 400 16.69 18.91 -13.21
N ALA A 401 16.79 19.78 -14.23
CA ALA A 401 15.81 19.84 -15.33
C ALA A 401 15.67 18.54 -16.16
N LEU A 402 16.59 17.58 -16.01
CA LEU A 402 16.55 16.27 -16.66
C LEU A 402 15.99 15.15 -15.74
N GLY A 403 15.56 15.50 -14.53
CA GLY A 403 15.05 14.55 -13.53
C GLY A 403 16.15 13.77 -12.78
N LEU A 404 17.42 14.15 -12.92
CA LEU A 404 18.54 13.51 -12.19
C LEU A 404 18.77 14.20 -10.84
N PRO A 405 19.17 13.45 -9.79
CA PRO A 405 19.48 14.02 -8.46
C PRO A 405 20.50 15.17 -8.53
N ALA A 406 20.13 16.33 -7.99
CA ALA A 406 21.02 17.49 -7.89
C ALA A 406 21.65 17.55 -6.50
N ALA A 407 22.86 16.99 -6.36
CA ALA A 407 23.57 16.94 -5.09
C ALA A 407 24.01 18.34 -4.60
N ILE A 408 23.72 18.61 -3.33
CA ILE A 408 24.13 19.80 -2.56
C ILE A 408 25.58 19.59 -2.13
N GLN A 409 26.50 20.41 -2.65
CA GLN A 409 27.95 20.27 -2.45
C GLN A 409 28.53 21.51 -1.76
N GLY A 410 29.75 21.38 -1.23
CA GLY A 410 30.50 22.52 -0.72
C GLY A 410 30.72 23.57 -1.82
N GLY A 411 30.48 24.84 -1.49
CA GLY A 411 30.50 25.97 -2.42
C GLY A 411 29.18 26.24 -3.14
N ASP A 412 28.14 25.43 -2.93
CA ASP A 412 26.79 25.73 -3.42
C ASP A 412 26.09 26.78 -2.55
N GLN A 413 25.08 27.42 -3.12
CA GLN A 413 24.18 28.32 -2.42
C GLN A 413 22.74 27.80 -2.54
N VAL A 414 22.07 27.67 -1.39
CA VAL A 414 20.66 27.25 -1.31
C VAL A 414 19.82 28.42 -0.85
N ILE A 415 18.86 28.83 -1.68
CA ILE A 415 17.93 29.93 -1.39
C ILE A 415 16.57 29.32 -1.10
N VAL A 416 15.99 29.62 0.06
CA VAL A 416 14.70 29.10 0.49
C VAL A 416 13.80 30.23 0.95
N SER A 417 12.67 30.41 0.30
CA SER A 417 11.61 31.33 0.76
C SER A 417 10.76 30.66 1.85
N ALA A 418 11.24 30.70 3.10
CA ALA A 418 10.58 30.09 4.26
C ALA A 418 9.74 31.09 5.09
N SER A 419 9.52 32.30 4.55
CA SER A 419 8.89 33.45 5.21
C SER A 419 9.58 33.82 6.54
N PRO A 420 10.78 34.45 6.53
CA PRO A 420 11.46 35.15 5.42
C PRO A 420 12.26 34.25 4.47
N GLU A 421 12.79 34.84 3.38
CA GLU A 421 13.74 34.18 2.49
C GLU A 421 15.12 34.08 3.14
N GLU A 422 15.69 32.88 3.11
CA GLU A 422 17.01 32.55 3.67
C GLU A 422 17.95 32.11 2.56
N THR A 423 19.20 32.52 2.65
CA THR A 423 20.27 32.09 1.75
C THR A 423 21.36 31.40 2.54
N ILE A 424 21.67 30.15 2.19
CA ILE A 424 22.62 29.31 2.90
C ILE A 424 23.78 28.99 1.96
N ASP A 425 24.98 29.44 2.32
CA ASP A 425 26.22 29.02 1.68
C ASP A 425 26.67 27.69 2.29
N VAL A 426 26.85 26.68 1.44
CA VAL A 426 27.22 25.34 1.88
C VAL A 426 28.74 25.27 2.07
N PRO A 427 29.24 25.00 3.28
CA PRO A 427 30.68 24.93 3.50
C PRO A 427 31.33 23.75 2.78
N LEU A 428 32.56 23.94 2.31
CA LEU A 428 33.41 22.83 1.87
C LEU A 428 33.82 22.02 3.10
N ILE A 429 33.66 20.70 3.06
CA ILE A 429 34.08 19.79 4.13
C ILE A 429 34.71 18.57 3.48
N GLU A 430 36.00 18.37 3.73
CA GLU A 430 36.76 17.19 3.33
C GLU A 430 37.25 16.46 4.58
N VAL A 431 37.20 15.14 4.55
CA VAL A 431 37.47 14.30 5.72
C VAL A 431 38.31 13.10 5.31
N GLU A 432 39.33 12.83 6.11
CA GLU A 432 40.12 11.61 6.10
C GLU A 432 39.87 10.85 7.41
N ILE A 433 39.69 9.53 7.30
CA ILE A 433 39.36 8.69 8.45
C ILE A 433 40.40 7.58 8.54
N ASN A 434 41.11 7.52 9.66
CA ASN A 434 42.07 6.49 9.97
C ASN A 434 41.46 5.54 11.01
N ALA A 435 40.93 4.41 10.53
CA ALA A 435 40.32 3.39 11.36
C ALA A 435 41.33 2.67 12.28
N ASP A 436 42.59 2.58 11.88
CA ASP A 436 43.63 1.92 12.70
C ASP A 436 44.05 2.79 13.90
N ALA A 437 43.91 4.11 13.78
CA ALA A 437 44.21 5.08 14.83
C ALA A 437 42.95 5.66 15.50
N ASP A 438 41.76 5.16 15.13
CA ASP A 438 40.47 5.69 15.55
C ASP A 438 40.34 7.21 15.43
N THR A 439 40.97 7.80 14.40
CA THR A 439 41.03 9.25 14.20
C THR A 439 40.30 9.71 12.95
N VAL A 440 39.68 10.88 13.06
CA VAL A 440 39.05 11.61 11.95
C VAL A 440 39.77 12.94 11.82
N THR A 441 40.40 13.18 10.67
CA THR A 441 41.02 14.46 10.31
C THR A 441 40.23 15.10 9.18
N GLY A 442 40.22 16.42 9.08
CA GLY A 442 39.54 17.06 7.97
C GLY A 442 39.90 18.52 7.81
N VAL A 443 39.50 19.05 6.66
CA VAL A 443 39.68 20.45 6.25
C VAL A 443 38.33 20.99 5.82
N THR A 444 37.99 22.20 6.26
CA THR A 444 36.74 22.85 5.87
C THR A 444 36.94 24.35 5.63
N SER A 445 36.05 24.97 4.88
CA SER A 445 36.00 26.44 4.74
C SER A 445 35.55 27.15 6.02
N LEU A 446 35.11 26.43 7.05
CA LEU A 446 34.70 26.98 8.34
C LEU A 446 35.93 27.15 9.25
N VAL A 447 36.37 28.38 9.50
CA VAL A 447 37.53 28.68 10.37
C VAL A 447 37.12 29.08 11.78
N ASN A 448 37.78 28.54 12.81
CA ASN A 448 37.45 28.78 14.22
C ASN A 448 35.98 28.50 14.58
N GLN A 449 35.36 27.51 13.95
CA GLN A 449 33.96 27.14 14.15
C GLN A 449 33.83 25.76 14.80
N ALA A 450 32.72 25.54 15.50
CA ALA A 450 32.39 24.24 16.07
C ALA A 450 31.75 23.31 15.02
N LEU A 451 32.17 22.04 15.03
CA LEU A 451 31.61 20.94 14.25
C LEU A 451 31.20 19.80 15.20
N GLY A 452 30.00 19.25 15.01
CA GLY A 452 29.59 18.03 15.68
C GLY A 452 29.90 16.81 14.83
N LEU A 453 30.76 15.92 15.32
CA LEU A 453 31.11 14.65 14.67
C LEU A 453 30.45 13.51 15.44
N TYR A 454 29.73 12.65 14.75
CA TYR A 454 29.10 11.48 15.33
C TYR A 454 29.56 10.20 14.66
N VAL A 455 30.03 9.26 15.48
CA VAL A 455 30.53 7.94 15.07
C VAL A 455 30.06 6.91 16.10
N ASN A 456 29.40 5.84 15.66
CA ASN A 456 29.05 4.67 16.50
C ASN A 456 28.38 4.98 17.85
N GLY A 457 27.46 5.95 17.92
CA GLY A 457 26.81 6.31 19.19
C GLY A 457 27.46 7.47 19.94
N TYR A 458 28.68 7.87 19.55
CA TYR A 458 29.45 8.90 20.23
C TYR A 458 29.44 10.21 19.43
N LEU A 459 28.92 11.27 20.05
CA LEU A 459 28.97 12.64 19.53
C LEU A 459 30.12 13.40 20.19
N GLN A 460 31.03 13.94 19.39
CA GLN A 460 32.10 14.83 19.82
C GLN A 460 31.97 16.19 19.13
N THR A 461 32.16 17.27 19.89
CA THR A 461 32.28 18.62 19.31
C THR A 461 33.76 18.95 19.15
N VAL A 462 34.18 19.30 17.94
CA VAL A 462 35.54 19.79 17.63
C VAL A 462 35.49 21.21 17.13
N HIS A 463 36.60 21.92 17.28
CA HIS A 463 36.76 23.28 16.76
C HIS A 463 37.80 23.26 15.65
N THR A 464 37.48 23.89 14.53
CA THR A 464 38.42 24.07 13.44
C THR A 464 39.45 25.14 13.78
N ASP A 465 40.68 25.01 13.28
CA ASP A 465 41.72 26.01 13.48
C ASP A 465 41.57 27.22 12.52
N GLY A 466 42.54 28.14 12.54
CA GLY A 466 42.57 29.32 11.67
C GLY A 466 42.71 29.00 10.17
N ASN A 467 42.99 27.76 9.81
CA ASN A 467 43.06 27.26 8.43
C ASN A 467 41.89 26.30 8.11
N GLY A 468 40.97 26.07 9.05
CA GLY A 468 39.82 25.18 8.87
C GLY A 468 40.13 23.69 9.12
N ASN A 469 41.31 23.35 9.64
CA ASN A 469 41.66 21.97 9.95
C ASN A 469 41.02 21.53 11.27
N PHE A 470 40.67 20.25 11.38
CA PHE A 470 40.24 19.64 12.64
C PHE A 470 40.73 18.19 12.76
N THR A 471 40.84 17.72 14.00
CA THR A 471 41.15 16.33 14.34
C THR A 471 40.26 15.89 15.50
N ALA A 472 39.71 14.68 15.41
CA ALA A 472 38.96 14.01 16.46
C ALA A 472 39.45 12.58 16.64
N THR A 473 39.32 12.04 17.85
CA THR A 473 39.68 10.66 18.18
C THR A 473 38.50 10.00 18.87
N PHE A 474 38.15 8.79 18.43
CA PHE A 474 37.04 8.01 18.94
C PHE A 474 37.55 6.73 19.62
N GLY A 475 36.67 6.04 20.35
CA GLY A 475 37.03 4.80 21.05
C GLY A 475 37.17 3.57 20.14
N SER A 476 36.45 3.57 19.02
CA SER A 476 36.60 2.59 17.94
C SER A 476 35.92 3.06 16.66
N ILE A 477 36.62 2.97 15.53
CA ILE A 477 36.12 3.23 14.18
C ILE A 477 36.37 1.98 13.33
N ASN A 478 35.31 1.25 12.97
CA ASN A 478 35.42 0.08 12.11
C ASN A 478 35.32 0.47 10.63
N PRO A 479 35.94 -0.31 9.73
CA PRO A 479 35.69 -0.18 8.30
C PRO A 479 34.22 -0.37 7.94
N GLY A 480 33.68 0.55 7.12
CA GLY A 480 32.27 0.59 6.74
C GLY A 480 31.37 1.46 7.61
N ASP A 481 31.82 1.89 8.79
CA ASP A 481 31.13 2.85 9.66
C ASP A 481 30.90 4.21 8.97
N TYR A 482 29.95 4.98 9.49
CA TYR A 482 29.67 6.32 9.02
C TYR A 482 30.14 7.36 10.02
N VAL A 483 30.86 8.36 9.53
CA VAL A 483 31.15 9.60 10.23
C VAL A 483 30.14 10.64 9.76
N TYR A 484 29.26 11.04 10.66
CA TYR A 484 28.30 12.11 10.41
C TYR A 484 28.89 13.40 10.94
N ILE A 485 28.87 14.44 10.10
CA ILE A 485 29.27 15.79 10.49
C ILE A 485 28.05 16.69 10.43
N ARG A 486 27.86 17.50 11.46
CA ARG A 486 26.85 18.56 11.49
C ARG A 486 27.47 19.88 11.87
N HIS A 487 26.99 20.95 11.25
CA HIS A 487 27.34 22.32 11.56
C HIS A 487 26.06 23.16 11.61
N GLN A 488 25.96 24.03 12.60
CA GLN A 488 24.93 25.06 12.66
C GLN A 488 25.55 26.40 12.26
N ASN A 489 25.01 27.03 11.21
CA ASN A 489 25.51 28.33 10.78
C ASN A 489 25.05 29.46 11.73
N GLY A 490 25.57 30.68 11.53
CA GLY A 490 25.23 31.83 12.37
C GLY A 490 23.74 32.25 12.34
N ALA A 491 22.98 31.84 11.32
CA ALA A 491 21.53 32.05 11.23
C ALA A 491 20.73 30.95 11.95
N GLY A 492 21.40 29.88 12.40
CA GLY A 492 20.79 28.76 13.13
C GLY A 492 20.31 27.60 12.26
N HIS A 493 20.64 27.58 10.97
CA HIS A 493 20.37 26.48 10.04
C HIS A 493 21.41 25.37 10.15
N TRP A 494 21.01 24.13 9.85
CA TRP A 494 21.84 22.95 10.02
C TRP A 494 22.30 22.39 8.67
N ILE A 495 23.60 22.13 8.57
CA ILE A 495 24.22 21.49 7.42
C ILE A 495 24.78 20.15 7.87
N HIS A 496 24.28 19.07 7.27
CA HIS A 496 24.75 17.72 7.53
C HIS A 496 25.67 17.25 6.41
N ALA A 497 26.65 16.42 6.74
CA ALA A 497 27.46 15.66 5.78
C ALA A 497 27.68 14.25 6.33
N ARG A 498 27.90 13.28 5.44
CA ARG A 498 28.16 11.90 5.83
C ARG A 498 29.32 11.35 5.01
N PHE A 499 30.33 10.86 5.72
CA PHE A 499 31.49 10.21 5.13
C PHE A 499 31.48 8.76 5.60
N ARG A 500 31.79 7.82 4.71
CA ARG A 500 31.92 6.42 5.07
C ARG A 500 33.38 6.10 5.31
N THR A 501 33.70 5.39 6.39
CA THR A 501 35.04 4.90 6.63
C THR A 501 35.42 3.99 5.47
N ILE A 502 36.43 4.41 4.72
CA ILE A 502 37.10 3.58 3.75
C ILE A 502 38.21 2.86 4.51
N THR A 503 38.20 1.53 4.49
CA THR A 503 39.23 0.70 5.11
C THR A 503 40.61 1.23 4.69
N THR A 504 41.50 1.62 5.59
CA THR A 504 42.95 1.67 5.24
C THR A 504 43.51 0.26 5.03
N GLY A 505 42.76 -0.78 5.39
CA GLY A 505 43.14 -2.18 5.27
C GLY A 505 43.35 -2.69 3.83
N ASN A 506 44.26 -3.66 3.73
CA ASN A 506 44.65 -4.42 2.55
C ASN A 506 43.46 -4.88 1.69
N ALA A 507 43.72 -5.21 0.42
CA ALA A 507 42.68 -5.78 -0.43
C ALA A 507 42.16 -7.11 0.17
N VAL A 508 40.85 -7.28 0.21
CA VAL A 508 40.17 -8.46 0.76
C VAL A 508 39.27 -9.07 -0.30
N ILE A 509 39.22 -10.39 -0.34
CA ILE A 509 38.46 -11.18 -1.31
C ILE A 509 37.48 -12.06 -0.53
N TYR A 510 36.22 -12.01 -0.94
CA TYR A 510 35.12 -12.82 -0.46
C TYR A 510 34.72 -13.80 -1.57
N ALA A 511 35.15 -15.05 -1.42
CA ALA A 511 34.76 -16.12 -2.32
C ALA A 511 33.31 -16.57 -2.02
N ARG A 512 32.53 -16.72 -3.09
CA ARG A 512 31.12 -17.15 -3.09
C ARG A 512 30.16 -16.17 -2.39
N TRP A 513 30.40 -14.87 -2.54
CA TRP A 513 29.59 -13.81 -1.94
C TRP A 513 29.45 -12.62 -2.89
N ASN A 514 28.25 -12.07 -3.03
CA ASN A 514 28.02 -10.87 -3.88
C ASN A 514 27.87 -9.55 -3.09
N GLY A 515 28.02 -9.58 -1.77
CA GLY A 515 27.78 -8.43 -0.88
C GLY A 515 26.55 -8.59 0.00
N SER A 516 25.59 -9.40 -0.42
CA SER A 516 24.33 -9.60 0.32
C SER A 516 23.94 -11.06 0.48
N ASN A 517 24.29 -11.92 -0.47
CA ASN A 517 23.93 -13.33 -0.50
C ASN A 517 25.12 -14.20 -0.91
N VAL A 518 25.11 -15.45 -0.44
CA VAL A 518 26.01 -16.48 -0.96
C VAL A 518 25.59 -16.80 -2.39
N CYS A 519 26.56 -16.95 -3.30
CA CYS A 519 26.34 -17.45 -4.65
C CYS A 519 27.57 -18.20 -5.15
N GLU A 520 27.37 -19.27 -5.92
CA GLU A 520 28.43 -20.24 -6.24
C GLU A 520 29.51 -19.73 -7.19
N ASN A 521 29.21 -18.73 -8.02
CA ASN A 521 30.09 -18.18 -9.04
C ASN A 521 30.50 -16.72 -8.76
N CYS A 522 30.16 -16.18 -7.59
CA CYS A 522 30.42 -14.78 -7.29
C CYS A 522 31.69 -14.56 -6.48
N VAL A 523 32.34 -13.44 -6.75
CA VAL A 523 33.41 -12.88 -5.92
C VAL A 523 33.05 -11.44 -5.61
N SER A 524 33.25 -11.04 -4.37
CA SER A 524 33.20 -9.64 -3.98
C SER A 524 34.32 -9.31 -3.00
N GLY A 525 34.43 -8.04 -2.61
CA GLY A 525 35.40 -7.63 -1.62
C GLY A 525 35.89 -6.22 -1.87
N TYR A 526 37.06 -5.91 -1.31
CA TYR A 526 37.70 -4.60 -1.40
C TYR A 526 38.99 -4.75 -2.19
N ALA A 527 39.09 -4.10 -3.34
CA ALA A 527 40.29 -4.15 -4.19
C ALA A 527 41.41 -3.25 -3.65
N SER A 528 42.61 -3.36 -4.24
CA SER A 528 43.77 -2.52 -3.91
C SER A 528 43.55 -1.03 -4.23
N LYS A 529 42.60 -0.69 -5.10
CA LYS A 529 42.28 0.70 -5.49
C LYS A 529 40.79 0.92 -5.81
N GLY A 530 40.27 2.10 -5.47
CA GLY A 530 38.89 2.55 -5.76
C GLY A 530 38.76 3.31 -7.07
N ASN A 531 37.52 3.42 -7.60
CA ASN A 531 37.21 4.09 -8.86
C ASN A 531 38.06 3.62 -10.07
N THR A 532 38.44 2.34 -10.10
CA THR A 532 39.25 1.77 -11.19
C THR A 532 38.66 0.45 -11.66
N ALA A 533 38.96 0.02 -12.88
CA ALA A 533 38.58 -1.33 -13.31
C ALA A 533 39.39 -2.36 -12.52
N ALA A 534 38.71 -3.31 -11.88
CA ALA A 534 39.30 -4.49 -11.28
C ALA A 534 39.02 -5.71 -12.16
N THR A 535 40.07 -6.38 -12.61
CA THR A 535 40.00 -7.67 -13.30
C THR A 535 40.10 -8.77 -12.26
N VAL A 536 39.16 -9.72 -12.29
CA VAL A 536 39.11 -10.87 -11.40
C VAL A 536 39.28 -12.14 -12.24
N ALA A 537 40.25 -12.97 -11.90
CA ALA A 537 40.53 -14.23 -12.58
C ALA A 537 40.27 -15.41 -11.63
N LEU A 538 39.54 -16.42 -12.12
CA LEU A 538 39.37 -17.71 -11.47
C LEU A 538 40.34 -18.72 -12.08
N GLN A 539 41.19 -19.31 -11.25
CA GLN A 539 42.18 -20.29 -11.67
C GLN A 539 41.91 -21.64 -11.02
N ARG A 540 41.97 -22.71 -11.81
CA ARG A 540 41.88 -24.10 -11.37
C ARG A 540 43.05 -24.88 -11.91
N GLU A 541 43.76 -25.60 -11.04
CA GLU A 541 44.96 -26.38 -11.39
C GLU A 541 46.02 -25.54 -12.16
N GLY A 542 46.10 -24.24 -11.85
CA GLY A 542 47.06 -23.30 -12.47
C GLY A 542 46.62 -22.71 -13.82
N SER A 543 45.46 -23.08 -14.36
CA SER A 543 44.89 -22.49 -15.57
C SER A 543 43.77 -21.51 -15.23
N THR A 544 43.71 -20.36 -15.90
CA THR A 544 42.58 -19.43 -15.77
C THR A 544 41.38 -20.01 -16.52
N ILE A 545 40.29 -20.27 -15.80
CA ILE A 545 39.06 -20.89 -16.34
C ILE A 545 37.92 -19.90 -16.54
N ALA A 546 37.97 -18.73 -15.88
CA ALA A 546 37.04 -17.64 -16.11
C ALA A 546 37.68 -16.30 -15.71
N THR A 547 37.24 -15.22 -16.35
CA THR A 547 37.62 -13.85 -15.98
C THR A 547 36.38 -12.95 -15.94
N ALA A 548 36.38 -11.98 -15.04
CA ALA A 548 35.33 -10.98 -14.94
C ALA A 548 35.96 -9.62 -14.64
N THR A 549 35.26 -8.54 -14.95
CA THR A 549 35.74 -7.18 -14.68
C THR A 549 34.61 -6.35 -14.06
N ALA A 550 34.93 -5.57 -13.03
CA ALA A 550 34.02 -4.61 -12.43
C ALA A 550 34.72 -3.27 -12.18
N LEU A 551 33.98 -2.17 -12.28
CA LEU A 551 34.45 -0.88 -11.79
C LEU A 551 34.35 -0.87 -10.26
N THR A 552 35.47 -0.66 -9.58
CA THR A 552 35.48 -0.55 -8.12
C THR A 552 34.85 0.77 -7.70
N SER A 553 34.05 0.74 -6.63
CA SER A 553 33.49 1.96 -6.05
C SER A 553 34.57 2.85 -5.41
N SER A 554 34.18 4.04 -4.97
CA SER A 554 35.05 4.92 -4.18
C SER A 554 35.56 4.28 -2.88
N THR A 555 34.83 3.29 -2.35
CA THR A 555 35.24 2.50 -1.17
C THR A 555 36.03 1.25 -1.55
N ARG A 556 36.52 1.12 -2.79
CA ARG A 556 37.21 -0.05 -3.37
C ARG A 556 36.37 -1.31 -3.47
N TRP A 557 35.08 -1.24 -3.13
CA TRP A 557 34.19 -2.39 -3.22
C TRP A 557 34.03 -2.83 -4.68
N PHE A 558 34.08 -4.13 -4.91
CA PHE A 558 33.72 -4.77 -6.18
C PHE A 558 32.85 -5.99 -5.92
N SER A 559 32.04 -6.35 -6.92
CA SER A 559 31.38 -7.65 -6.99
C SER A 559 31.27 -8.07 -8.44
N VAL A 560 31.63 -9.32 -8.72
CA VAL A 560 31.58 -9.95 -10.04
C VAL A 560 30.98 -11.34 -9.92
N ALA A 561 30.45 -11.85 -11.02
CA ALA A 561 30.07 -13.25 -11.19
C ALA A 561 30.82 -13.82 -12.40
N PHE A 562 31.30 -15.06 -12.28
CA PHE A 562 31.95 -15.75 -13.39
C PHE A 562 30.93 -16.45 -14.27
N THR A 563 31.01 -16.18 -15.57
CA THR A 563 30.25 -16.88 -16.61
C THR A 563 31.19 -17.34 -17.71
N ASP A 564 30.80 -18.38 -18.46
CA ASP A 564 31.51 -18.83 -19.65
C ASP A 564 31.10 -18.02 -20.90
N GLU A 565 31.60 -18.42 -22.08
CA GLU A 565 31.30 -17.75 -23.35
C GLU A 565 29.83 -17.89 -23.78
N ALA A 566 29.11 -18.89 -23.29
CA ALA A 566 27.68 -19.08 -23.54
C ALA A 566 26.80 -18.26 -22.57
N GLY A 567 27.41 -17.67 -21.53
CA GLY A 567 26.73 -16.94 -20.47
C GLY A 567 26.30 -17.83 -19.30
N ASP A 568 26.74 -19.09 -19.27
CA ASP A 568 26.43 -20.03 -18.19
C ASP A 568 27.38 -19.80 -16.99
N ASN A 569 26.91 -20.06 -15.78
CA ASN A 569 27.67 -19.81 -14.55
C ASN A 569 28.91 -20.73 -14.44
N VAL A 570 30.06 -20.16 -14.10
CA VAL A 570 31.28 -20.94 -13.77
C VAL A 570 31.46 -21.00 -12.26
N SER A 571 31.11 -22.14 -11.65
CA SER A 571 31.15 -22.31 -10.19
C SER A 571 32.59 -22.32 -9.63
N ILE A 572 32.76 -21.61 -8.51
CA ILE A 572 34.01 -21.54 -7.74
C ILE A 572 34.13 -22.80 -6.87
N ALA A 573 35.15 -23.62 -7.09
CA ALA A 573 35.41 -24.86 -6.35
C ALA A 573 36.41 -24.65 -5.20
N SER A 574 36.43 -25.59 -4.26
CA SER A 574 37.46 -25.62 -3.21
C SER A 574 38.83 -25.87 -3.85
N GLY A 575 39.85 -25.13 -3.43
CA GLY A 575 41.20 -25.19 -4.00
C GLY A 575 41.42 -24.30 -5.21
N ASP A 576 40.38 -23.68 -5.78
CA ASP A 576 40.55 -22.66 -6.81
C ASP A 576 41.31 -21.45 -6.26
N VAL A 577 42.03 -20.74 -7.13
CA VAL A 577 42.68 -19.47 -6.81
C VAL A 577 41.91 -18.33 -7.47
N ILE A 578 41.53 -17.35 -6.66
CA ILE A 578 40.91 -16.11 -7.14
C ILE A 578 41.97 -15.02 -7.07
N GLU A 579 42.28 -14.40 -8.20
CA GLU A 579 43.19 -13.26 -8.29
C GLU A 579 42.41 -12.01 -8.69
N VAL A 580 42.65 -10.90 -7.99
CA VAL A 580 42.04 -9.59 -8.23
C VAL A 580 43.15 -8.59 -8.55
N MET A 581 43.05 -7.97 -9.72
CA MET A 581 43.99 -6.98 -10.21
C MET A 581 43.27 -5.64 -10.41
N ALA A 582 43.62 -4.63 -9.61
CA ALA A 582 43.11 -3.25 -9.74
C ALA A 582 44.27 -2.24 -9.86
N SER A 583 45.18 -2.23 -8.88
CA SER A 583 46.53 -1.65 -9.01
C SER A 583 47.59 -2.71 -8.71
N ASP A 584 47.54 -3.27 -7.52
CA ASP A 584 48.40 -4.38 -7.08
C ASP A 584 47.60 -5.69 -7.09
N PRO A 585 48.18 -6.81 -7.56
CA PRO A 585 47.52 -8.11 -7.54
C PRO A 585 47.36 -8.60 -6.10
N VAL A 586 46.16 -9.07 -5.79
CA VAL A 586 45.88 -9.81 -4.55
C VAL A 586 45.17 -11.10 -4.90
N SER A 587 45.57 -12.20 -4.28
CA SER A 587 44.98 -13.51 -4.54
C SER A 587 44.60 -14.24 -3.27
N MET A 588 43.64 -15.15 -3.38
CA MET A 588 43.28 -16.09 -2.32
C MET A 588 43.07 -17.49 -2.90
N THR A 589 43.42 -18.52 -2.13
CA THR A 589 42.97 -19.89 -2.39
C THR A 589 41.65 -20.14 -1.65
N VAL A 590 40.64 -20.61 -2.37
CA VAL A 590 39.32 -20.92 -1.84
C VAL A 590 39.44 -22.10 -0.88
N THR A 591 39.10 -21.86 0.38
CA THR A 591 39.29 -22.84 1.46
C THR A 591 38.35 -24.03 1.26
N ALA A 592 38.84 -25.25 1.47
CA ALA A 592 37.99 -26.43 1.51
C ALA A 592 37.07 -26.38 2.73
N LEU A 593 35.77 -26.27 2.49
CA LEU A 593 34.72 -26.28 3.50
C LEU A 593 33.60 -27.24 3.06
N THR A 594 32.99 -27.92 4.03
CA THR A 594 31.72 -28.65 3.83
C THR A 594 30.73 -28.24 4.91
N ALA A 595 29.43 -28.20 4.59
CA ALA A 595 28.36 -27.89 5.52
C ALA A 595 27.10 -28.70 5.16
N GLN A 596 26.54 -29.39 6.15
CA GLN A 596 25.34 -30.21 6.03
C GLN A 596 24.46 -30.03 7.27
N ALA A 597 23.15 -29.97 7.07
CA ALA A 597 22.17 -29.86 8.14
C ALA A 597 21.42 -31.19 8.28
N ASN A 598 21.34 -31.70 9.51
CA ASN A 598 20.48 -32.80 9.87
C ASN A 598 19.25 -32.22 10.60
N THR A 599 18.10 -32.30 9.94
CA THR A 599 16.82 -31.78 10.45
C THR A 599 16.36 -32.51 11.71
N ASP A 600 16.47 -33.84 11.74
CA ASP A 600 15.97 -34.67 12.85
C ASP A 600 16.69 -34.36 14.18
N SER A 601 18.01 -34.19 14.11
CA SER A 601 18.86 -33.86 15.27
C SER A 601 19.07 -32.37 15.49
N ARG A 602 18.62 -31.51 14.54
CA ARG A 602 18.81 -30.05 14.55
C ARG A 602 20.28 -29.61 14.59
N VAL A 603 21.14 -30.40 13.94
CA VAL A 603 22.60 -30.23 13.96
C VAL A 603 23.11 -29.78 12.59
N LEU A 604 23.94 -28.73 12.59
CA LEU A 604 24.78 -28.33 11.47
C LEU A 604 26.18 -28.93 11.65
N TYR A 605 26.64 -29.72 10.68
CA TYR A 605 27.95 -30.39 10.75
C TYR A 605 28.71 -30.26 9.43
N GLY A 606 30.02 -30.48 9.48
CA GLY A 606 30.87 -30.33 8.30
C GLY A 606 32.35 -30.49 8.59
N SER A 607 33.17 -29.99 7.68
CA SER A 607 34.62 -30.03 7.75
C SER A 607 35.26 -28.76 7.21
N GLY A 608 36.48 -28.47 7.64
CA GLY A 608 37.29 -27.34 7.19
C GLY A 608 38.70 -27.36 7.79
N PRO A 609 39.44 -26.24 7.73
CA PRO A 609 40.80 -26.19 8.27
C PRO A 609 40.83 -26.46 9.79
N ALA A 610 41.68 -27.39 10.22
CA ALA A 610 41.77 -27.77 11.62
C ALA A 610 42.13 -26.58 12.52
N ASN A 611 41.45 -26.48 13.67
CA ASN A 611 41.60 -25.40 14.65
C ASN A 611 41.22 -23.99 14.17
N ALA A 612 40.58 -23.86 13.01
CA ALA A 612 40.18 -22.55 12.50
C ALA A 612 38.84 -22.09 13.09
N SER A 613 38.65 -20.76 13.16
CA SER A 613 37.36 -20.17 13.52
C SER A 613 36.35 -20.32 12.39
N LEU A 614 35.10 -20.65 12.72
CA LEU A 614 33.99 -20.74 11.79
C LEU A 614 32.83 -19.88 12.29
N TYR A 615 32.30 -19.03 11.41
CA TYR A 615 31.04 -18.33 11.63
C TYR A 615 29.92 -19.10 10.94
N TRP A 616 28.74 -19.17 11.57
CA TRP A 616 27.54 -19.74 10.97
C TRP A 616 26.37 -18.78 11.15
N ARG A 617 25.45 -18.77 10.19
CA ARG A 617 24.21 -18.01 10.21
C ARG A 617 23.09 -18.83 9.57
N TYR A 618 21.87 -18.72 10.09
CA TYR A 618 20.67 -19.29 9.49
C TYR A 618 19.42 -18.44 9.73
N GLY A 619 18.37 -18.73 8.98
CA GLY A 619 17.04 -18.14 9.18
C GLY A 619 15.96 -18.88 8.38
N TYR A 620 14.76 -18.31 8.46
CA TYR A 620 13.57 -18.73 7.72
C TYR A 620 13.13 -17.56 6.84
N GLY A 621 12.75 -17.81 5.59
CA GLY A 621 12.52 -16.76 4.60
C GLY A 621 11.69 -15.59 5.14
N GLY A 622 12.32 -14.41 5.33
CA GLY A 622 11.62 -13.13 5.49
C GLY A 622 11.53 -12.47 6.87
N GLY A 623 12.28 -12.85 7.93
CA GLY A 623 12.12 -12.09 9.20
C GLY A 623 13.22 -12.13 10.27
N SER A 624 13.78 -13.30 10.60
CA SER A 624 14.72 -13.44 11.72
C SER A 624 15.94 -14.27 11.34
N PHE A 625 17.13 -13.82 11.73
CA PHE A 625 18.38 -14.54 11.54
C PHE A 625 19.03 -14.85 12.89
N TYR A 626 19.63 -16.03 12.96
CA TYR A 626 20.43 -16.49 14.09
C TYR A 626 21.85 -16.72 13.60
N ASP A 627 22.82 -16.26 14.36
CA ASP A 627 24.22 -16.44 14.03
C ASP A 627 25.09 -16.66 15.25
N GLY A 628 26.29 -17.19 14.99
CA GLY A 628 27.26 -17.47 16.03
C GLY A 628 28.60 -17.89 15.45
N THR A 629 29.55 -18.10 16.36
CA THR A 629 30.90 -18.54 16.04
C THR A 629 31.22 -19.84 16.76
N GLY A 630 32.03 -20.68 16.13
CA GLY A 630 32.61 -21.88 16.73
C GLY A 630 34.01 -22.14 16.18
N THR A 631 34.60 -23.24 16.61
CA THR A 631 35.94 -23.66 16.18
C THR A 631 35.84 -25.02 15.49
N ILE A 632 36.54 -25.17 14.36
CA ILE A 632 36.70 -26.45 13.67
C ILE A 632 37.68 -27.30 14.49
N GLY A 633 37.30 -28.54 14.77
CA GLY A 633 38.08 -29.44 15.60
C GLY A 633 39.51 -29.68 15.08
N PRO A 634 40.41 -30.20 15.92
CA PRO A 634 41.77 -30.57 15.50
C PRO A 634 41.80 -31.65 14.41
N ASP A 635 40.73 -32.42 14.28
CA ASP A 635 40.49 -33.43 13.24
C ASP A 635 39.90 -32.85 11.94
N GLY A 636 39.68 -31.52 11.88
CA GLY A 636 39.11 -30.83 10.73
C GLY A 636 37.59 -30.92 10.63
N HIS A 637 36.88 -31.43 11.65
CA HIS A 637 35.43 -31.56 11.65
C HIS A 637 34.75 -30.61 12.64
N TYR A 638 33.51 -30.22 12.35
CA TYR A 638 32.68 -29.42 13.26
C TYR A 638 31.25 -29.94 13.32
N SER A 639 30.58 -29.70 14.46
CA SER A 639 29.19 -30.06 14.70
C SER A 639 28.58 -29.08 15.71
N PHE A 640 27.47 -28.44 15.35
CA PHE A 640 26.75 -27.46 16.16
C PHE A 640 25.28 -27.84 16.24
N ASN A 641 24.75 -28.02 17.45
CA ASN A 641 23.31 -28.10 17.65
C ASN A 641 22.75 -26.68 17.66
N LEU A 642 22.02 -26.33 16.61
CA LEU A 642 21.53 -24.97 16.36
C LEU A 642 20.04 -24.80 16.66
N GLY A 643 19.32 -25.90 16.91
CA GLY A 643 17.91 -25.89 17.24
C GLY A 643 16.96 -25.50 16.09
N PHE A 644 17.43 -25.49 14.84
CA PHE A 644 16.61 -25.16 13.67
C PHE A 644 15.54 -26.24 13.37
N SER A 645 14.39 -25.82 12.83
CA SER A 645 13.38 -26.64 12.15
C SER A 645 13.63 -26.78 10.63
N THR A 646 12.78 -27.56 9.94
CA THR A 646 12.77 -27.73 8.48
C THR A 646 12.73 -26.40 7.72
N GLY A 647 13.34 -26.39 6.54
CA GLY A 647 13.37 -25.21 5.68
C GLY A 647 14.31 -24.09 6.15
N ALA A 648 15.08 -24.30 7.23
CA ALA A 648 16.14 -23.40 7.62
C ALA A 648 17.22 -23.33 6.53
N THR A 649 17.59 -22.11 6.15
CA THR A 649 18.65 -21.86 5.16
C THR A 649 19.70 -20.94 5.77
N GLY A 650 20.94 -21.08 5.35
CA GLY A 650 22.04 -20.37 6.00
C GLY A 650 23.36 -20.49 5.27
N TYR A 651 24.41 -19.97 5.90
CA TYR A 651 25.78 -20.14 5.44
C TYR A 651 26.75 -20.33 6.60
N VAL A 652 27.87 -20.96 6.30
CA VAL A 652 29.09 -20.91 7.11
C VAL A 652 30.14 -20.06 6.41
N ARG A 653 30.99 -19.40 7.21
CA ARG A 653 32.07 -18.54 6.73
C ARG A 653 33.34 -18.83 7.51
N HIS A 654 34.43 -19.03 6.78
CA HIS A 654 35.79 -19.09 7.31
C HIS A 654 36.58 -17.84 6.89
N ASN A 655 37.35 -17.29 7.82
CA ASN A 655 38.25 -16.14 7.58
C ASN A 655 39.71 -16.62 7.60
N SER A 656 40.48 -16.31 6.55
CA SER A 656 41.92 -16.57 6.54
C SER A 656 42.68 -15.56 7.41
N GLY A 657 43.92 -15.86 7.77
CA GLY A 657 44.79 -14.95 8.54
C GLY A 657 45.09 -13.61 7.83
N ALA A 658 44.87 -13.53 6.51
CA ALA A 658 44.99 -12.30 5.72
C ALA A 658 43.65 -11.55 5.56
N GLY A 659 42.56 -12.03 6.18
CA GLY A 659 41.24 -11.40 6.15
C GLY A 659 40.32 -11.85 5.01
N HIS A 660 40.77 -12.70 4.09
CA HIS A 660 39.92 -13.25 3.02
C HIS A 660 38.84 -14.18 3.58
N CYS A 661 37.66 -14.19 2.98
CA CYS A 661 36.54 -15.02 3.44
C CYS A 661 36.16 -16.06 2.39
N THR A 662 35.91 -17.29 2.84
CA THR A 662 35.21 -18.30 2.04
C THR A 662 33.82 -18.54 2.64
N TYR A 663 32.78 -18.30 1.85
CA TYR A 663 31.39 -18.58 2.23
C TYR A 663 30.94 -19.92 1.65
N LEU A 664 30.14 -20.66 2.41
CA LEU A 664 29.49 -21.87 1.94
C LEU A 664 28.06 -21.93 2.49
N ALA A 665 27.08 -21.98 1.60
CA ALA A 665 25.69 -22.09 2.00
C ALA A 665 25.30 -23.52 2.41
N TRP A 666 24.24 -23.61 3.20
CA TRP A 666 23.60 -24.86 3.59
C TRP A 666 22.08 -24.66 3.69
N ALA A 667 21.34 -25.76 3.58
CA ALA A 667 19.90 -25.78 3.78
C ALA A 667 19.52 -27.08 4.51
N ALA A 668 18.57 -26.98 5.45
CA ALA A 668 17.88 -28.13 6.02
C ALA A 668 16.90 -28.67 4.96
N PRO A 669 17.07 -29.92 4.46
CA PRO A 669 16.23 -30.46 3.40
C PRO A 669 14.75 -30.43 3.78
N TYR A 670 13.92 -30.00 2.84
CA TYR A 670 12.47 -29.91 2.97
C TYR A 670 11.85 -30.01 1.59
N ALA A 671 10.80 -30.80 1.42
CA ALA A 671 10.04 -30.81 0.18
C ALA A 671 8.54 -30.95 0.41
N ARG A 672 7.78 -30.36 -0.51
CA ARG A 672 6.34 -30.37 -0.60
C ARG A 672 5.90 -31.04 -1.88
N VAL A 673 4.91 -31.91 -1.76
CA VAL A 673 4.29 -32.60 -2.89
C VAL A 673 2.83 -32.19 -2.96
N ARG A 674 2.42 -31.65 -4.11
CA ARG A 674 1.02 -31.28 -4.36
C ARG A 674 0.27 -32.49 -4.91
N GLU A 675 -0.48 -33.18 -4.05
CA GLU A 675 -1.38 -34.26 -4.46
C GLU A 675 -2.46 -33.70 -5.40
N HIS A 676 -2.83 -34.47 -6.43
CA HIS A 676 -3.66 -34.03 -7.55
C HIS A 676 -3.07 -32.87 -8.37
N GLY A 677 -1.88 -32.35 -8.02
CA GLY A 677 -1.11 -31.47 -8.87
C GLY A 677 -0.11 -32.24 -9.73
N ASN A 678 0.80 -31.51 -10.36
CA ASN A 678 1.96 -32.06 -11.06
C ASN A 678 3.29 -31.49 -10.56
N SER A 679 3.31 -30.80 -9.42
CA SER A 679 4.47 -30.04 -8.94
C SER A 679 5.04 -30.58 -7.64
N VAL A 680 6.38 -30.49 -7.53
CA VAL A 680 7.14 -30.75 -6.32
C VAL A 680 8.09 -29.57 -6.11
N ASP A 681 8.11 -29.03 -4.90
CA ASP A 681 8.93 -27.88 -4.56
C ASP A 681 9.55 -28.04 -3.18
N GLY A 682 10.59 -27.28 -2.88
CA GLY A 682 11.23 -27.36 -1.57
C GLY A 682 12.57 -26.66 -1.51
N TYR A 683 13.33 -26.99 -0.47
CA TYR A 683 14.69 -26.52 -0.24
C TYR A 683 15.64 -27.71 -0.15
N VAL A 684 16.71 -27.66 -0.94
CA VAL A 684 17.85 -28.57 -0.87
C VAL A 684 19.13 -27.75 -0.84
N ARG A 685 20.30 -28.39 -0.87
CA ARG A 685 21.58 -27.68 -0.93
C ARG A 685 21.59 -26.70 -2.11
N LEU A 686 22.15 -25.50 -1.93
CA LEU A 686 22.20 -24.45 -2.96
C LEU A 686 23.03 -24.89 -4.17
N GLY A 687 22.55 -24.60 -5.39
CA GLY A 687 23.27 -24.80 -6.64
C GLY A 687 23.55 -26.25 -7.02
N VAL A 688 22.78 -27.22 -6.51
CA VAL A 688 22.97 -28.64 -6.86
C VAL A 688 21.95 -29.10 -7.90
N PRO A 689 22.33 -30.01 -8.82
CA PRO A 689 21.36 -30.70 -9.65
C PRO A 689 20.35 -31.47 -8.78
N VAL A 690 19.08 -31.35 -9.12
CA VAL A 690 17.95 -32.01 -8.48
C VAL A 690 17.26 -32.87 -9.52
N THR A 691 17.21 -34.17 -9.27
CA THR A 691 16.38 -35.11 -10.07
C THR A 691 15.20 -35.55 -9.21
N VAL A 692 13.98 -35.31 -9.69
CA VAL A 692 12.76 -35.74 -9.01
C VAL A 692 12.08 -36.83 -9.86
N ARG A 693 11.84 -37.99 -9.24
CA ARG A 693 11.17 -39.14 -9.86
C ARG A 693 9.82 -39.35 -9.23
N LEU A 694 8.79 -39.51 -10.05
CA LEU A 694 7.45 -39.93 -9.65
C LEU A 694 7.32 -41.44 -9.88
N LEU A 695 7.11 -42.19 -8.81
CA LEU A 695 6.89 -43.64 -8.85
C LEU A 695 5.43 -43.95 -8.55
N SER A 696 4.83 -44.84 -9.33
CA SER A 696 3.50 -45.39 -9.03
C SER A 696 3.49 -46.21 -7.75
N SER A 697 2.31 -46.54 -7.23
CA SER A 697 2.14 -47.43 -6.06
C SER A 697 2.74 -48.83 -6.22
N SER A 698 3.01 -49.30 -7.44
CA SER A 698 3.72 -50.56 -7.71
C SER A 698 5.25 -50.41 -7.78
N GLY A 699 5.76 -49.19 -7.63
CA GLY A 699 7.18 -48.84 -7.73
C GLY A 699 7.66 -48.55 -9.17
N ALA A 700 6.80 -48.64 -10.18
CA ALA A 700 7.17 -48.29 -11.56
C ALA A 700 7.28 -46.77 -11.74
N GLU A 701 8.34 -46.31 -12.42
CA GLU A 701 8.55 -44.89 -12.73
C GLU A 701 7.50 -44.37 -13.73
N ARG A 702 6.79 -43.31 -13.34
CA ARG A 702 5.78 -42.62 -14.15
C ARG A 702 6.34 -41.40 -14.85
N ALA A 703 7.25 -40.67 -14.18
CA ALA A 703 7.82 -39.43 -14.70
C ALA A 703 9.16 -39.11 -14.01
N VAL A 704 10.01 -38.34 -14.71
CA VAL A 704 11.22 -37.73 -14.17
C VAL A 704 11.27 -36.27 -14.57
N ALA A 705 11.63 -35.40 -13.63
CA ALA A 705 11.87 -33.99 -13.87
C ALA A 705 13.21 -33.59 -13.24
N THR A 706 13.98 -32.77 -13.94
CA THR A 706 15.28 -32.28 -13.46
C THR A 706 15.28 -30.76 -13.38
N THR A 707 15.98 -30.24 -12.39
CA THR A 707 16.25 -28.79 -12.25
C THR A 707 17.58 -28.61 -11.51
N THR A 708 18.00 -27.37 -11.33
CA THR A 708 19.10 -27.01 -10.43
C THR A 708 18.53 -26.15 -9.32
N SER A 709 18.83 -26.48 -8.06
CA SER A 709 18.36 -25.67 -6.94
C SER A 709 18.97 -24.27 -6.96
N SER A 710 18.20 -23.29 -6.49
CA SER A 710 18.60 -21.90 -6.42
C SER A 710 19.90 -21.75 -5.65
N THR A 711 20.81 -20.96 -6.22
CA THR A 711 22.09 -20.61 -5.60
C THR A 711 21.95 -19.57 -4.49
N SER A 712 20.76 -18.98 -4.30
CA SER A 712 20.49 -17.97 -3.27
C SER A 712 19.94 -18.53 -1.96
N ASN A 713 19.11 -19.58 -2.04
CA ASN A 713 18.41 -20.13 -0.88
C ASN A 713 18.15 -21.65 -0.98
N GLY A 714 18.56 -22.31 -2.06
CA GLY A 714 18.40 -23.76 -2.21
C GLY A 714 17.00 -24.18 -2.64
N ASN A 715 16.14 -23.20 -2.94
CA ASN A 715 14.80 -23.48 -3.44
C ASN A 715 14.87 -24.23 -4.78
N PHE A 716 14.05 -25.25 -4.94
CA PHE A 716 13.82 -25.89 -6.21
C PHE A 716 12.32 -26.02 -6.46
N TRP A 717 11.94 -26.04 -7.73
CA TRP A 717 10.59 -26.32 -8.19
C TRP A 717 10.68 -27.14 -9.47
N VAL A 718 9.91 -28.23 -9.53
CA VAL A 718 9.73 -29.02 -10.76
C VAL A 718 8.25 -29.23 -11.04
N SER A 719 7.93 -29.42 -12.31
CA SER A 719 6.62 -29.87 -12.75
C SER A 719 6.78 -31.08 -13.65
N PHE A 720 6.00 -32.13 -13.40
CA PHE A 720 5.96 -33.31 -14.25
C PHE A 720 5.08 -33.01 -15.46
N LEU A 721 5.69 -33.11 -16.64
CA LEU A 721 5.04 -32.89 -17.94
C LEU A 721 5.30 -34.11 -18.83
N ASP A 722 4.36 -34.41 -19.72
CA ASP A 722 4.57 -35.38 -20.80
C ASP A 722 5.38 -34.75 -21.96
N ALA A 723 5.66 -35.55 -23.01
CA ALA A 723 6.42 -35.09 -24.17
C ALA A 723 5.72 -33.99 -24.99
N ALA A 724 4.39 -33.83 -24.84
CA ALA A 724 3.60 -32.77 -25.45
C ALA A 724 3.46 -31.53 -24.53
N GLY A 725 4.05 -31.56 -23.33
CA GLY A 725 3.98 -30.47 -22.36
C GLY A 725 2.75 -30.52 -21.46
N ASN A 726 1.95 -31.60 -21.46
CA ASN A 726 0.77 -31.71 -20.62
C ASN A 726 1.15 -32.15 -19.19
N PRO A 727 0.46 -31.64 -18.15
CA PRO A 727 0.67 -32.06 -16.76
C PRO A 727 0.49 -33.57 -16.52
N LEU A 728 1.47 -34.22 -15.89
CA LEU A 728 1.34 -35.58 -15.35
C LEU A 728 0.95 -35.52 -13.88
N ILE A 729 -0.27 -35.97 -13.56
CA ILE A 729 -0.87 -35.84 -12.23
C ILE A 729 -0.27 -36.82 -11.23
N ILE A 730 0.13 -36.30 -10.08
CA ILE A 730 0.57 -37.05 -8.89
C ILE A 730 -0.67 -37.62 -8.20
N HIS A 731 -0.74 -38.95 -8.08
CA HIS A 731 -1.89 -39.63 -7.49
C HIS A 731 -1.64 -40.01 -6.02
N PRO A 732 -2.72 -40.17 -5.23
CA PRO A 732 -2.61 -40.83 -3.94
C PRO A 732 -1.87 -42.16 -4.06
N HIS A 733 -1.03 -42.48 -3.08
CA HIS A 733 -0.16 -43.66 -3.01
C HIS A 733 1.00 -43.72 -4.01
N ASP A 734 1.20 -42.70 -4.83
CA ASP A 734 2.48 -42.54 -5.52
C ASP A 734 3.61 -42.28 -4.52
N THR A 735 4.85 -42.37 -4.99
CA THR A 735 6.04 -42.03 -4.22
C THR A 735 6.89 -41.04 -5.01
N VAL A 736 7.20 -39.90 -4.40
CA VAL A 736 8.12 -38.90 -4.96
C VAL A 736 9.51 -39.13 -4.38
N ARG A 737 10.50 -39.36 -5.25
CA ARG A 737 11.91 -39.51 -4.87
C ARG A 737 12.72 -38.34 -5.41
N ILE A 738 13.36 -37.59 -4.53
CA ILE A 738 14.17 -36.41 -4.84
C ILE A 738 15.64 -36.77 -4.62
N GLU A 739 16.46 -36.65 -5.66
CA GLU A 739 17.89 -36.92 -5.65
C GLU A 739 18.65 -35.59 -5.76
N ALA A 740 19.15 -35.10 -4.62
CA ALA A 740 19.88 -33.84 -4.49
C ALA A 740 21.09 -33.99 -3.53
N SER A 741 21.97 -34.96 -3.82
CA SER A 741 23.05 -35.54 -2.97
C SER A 741 22.63 -36.66 -2.03
N GLN A 742 21.68 -36.44 -1.11
CA GLN A 742 21.04 -37.51 -0.33
C GLN A 742 19.59 -37.66 -0.83
N PRO A 743 19.13 -38.89 -1.13
CA PRO A 743 17.79 -39.10 -1.65
C PRO A 743 16.74 -38.90 -0.55
N VAL A 744 15.72 -38.09 -0.84
CA VAL A 744 14.52 -37.95 -0.01
C VAL A 744 13.37 -38.68 -0.70
N THR A 745 12.66 -39.53 0.04
CA THR A 745 11.52 -40.30 -0.48
C THR A 745 10.26 -39.89 0.28
N ILE A 746 9.24 -39.43 -0.43
CA ILE A 746 7.99 -38.94 0.14
C ILE A 746 6.84 -39.81 -0.39
N PRO A 747 6.20 -40.62 0.47
CA PRO A 747 4.95 -41.28 0.10
C PRO A 747 3.83 -40.25 0.00
N VAL A 748 3.11 -40.24 -1.11
CA VAL A 748 1.95 -39.36 -1.30
C VAL A 748 0.77 -39.95 -0.53
N VAL A 749 0.54 -39.45 0.68
CA VAL A 749 -0.59 -39.87 1.50
C VAL A 749 -1.89 -39.37 0.89
N PRO A 750 -2.98 -40.17 0.89
CA PRO A 750 -4.26 -39.69 0.38
C PRO A 750 -4.85 -38.59 1.24
N LEU A 751 -5.15 -37.44 0.64
CA LEU A 751 -5.91 -36.35 1.24
C LEU A 751 -7.18 -36.07 0.43
N THR A 752 -8.28 -35.83 1.14
CA THR A 752 -9.52 -35.34 0.54
C THR A 752 -10.02 -34.14 1.33
N ALA A 753 -10.75 -33.25 0.67
CA ALA A 753 -11.45 -32.15 1.33
C ALA A 753 -12.66 -31.71 0.50
N GLU A 754 -13.73 -31.39 1.20
CA GLU A 754 -14.97 -30.82 0.71
C GLU A 754 -15.30 -29.60 1.57
N THR A 755 -15.82 -28.56 0.93
CA THR A 755 -16.16 -27.28 1.55
C THR A 755 -17.66 -27.17 1.75
N ASP A 756 -18.07 -26.65 2.91
CA ASP A 756 -19.44 -26.27 3.22
C ASP A 756 -19.46 -24.78 3.63
N PRO A 757 -19.58 -23.87 2.63
CA PRO A 757 -19.66 -22.43 2.87
C PRO A 757 -20.81 -22.01 3.79
N SER A 758 -21.93 -22.75 3.78
CA SER A 758 -23.12 -22.39 4.57
C SER A 758 -22.93 -22.56 6.08
N HIS A 759 -21.91 -23.32 6.49
CA HIS A 759 -21.56 -23.57 7.88
C HIS A 759 -20.10 -23.28 8.21
N ASP A 760 -19.35 -22.63 7.33
CA ASP A 760 -17.92 -22.32 7.47
C ASP A 760 -17.05 -23.56 7.77
N ARG A 761 -17.26 -24.66 7.05
CA ARG A 761 -16.58 -25.94 7.32
C ARG A 761 -15.79 -26.49 6.15
N VAL A 762 -14.68 -27.14 6.47
CA VAL A 762 -13.94 -28.03 5.57
C VAL A 762 -13.89 -29.42 6.18
N THR A 763 -14.42 -30.41 5.47
CA THR A 763 -14.45 -31.82 5.91
C THR A 763 -13.70 -32.70 4.94
N GLY A 764 -13.06 -33.76 5.41
CA GLY A 764 -12.34 -34.66 4.52
C GLY A 764 -11.66 -35.80 5.25
N THR A 765 -10.69 -36.42 4.58
CA THR A 765 -9.89 -37.52 5.11
C THR A 765 -8.40 -37.28 4.92
N GLY A 766 -7.58 -37.72 5.87
CA GLY A 766 -6.13 -37.84 5.74
C GLY A 766 -5.60 -39.07 6.49
N PRO A 767 -4.28 -39.16 6.74
CA PRO A 767 -3.69 -40.25 7.51
C PRO A 767 -4.34 -40.38 8.89
N ALA A 768 -4.53 -41.59 9.41
CA ALA A 768 -5.22 -41.82 10.69
C ALA A 768 -4.42 -41.26 11.89
N ASN A 769 -5.10 -40.57 12.80
CA ASN A 769 -4.53 -39.95 14.00
C ASN A 769 -3.37 -38.97 13.72
N ALA A 770 -3.40 -38.30 12.56
CA ALA A 770 -2.42 -37.31 12.15
C ALA A 770 -2.93 -35.90 12.38
N GLN A 771 -2.00 -34.98 12.65
CA GLN A 771 -2.28 -33.55 12.61
C GLN A 771 -2.26 -33.07 11.16
N LEU A 772 -3.29 -32.31 10.78
CA LEU A 772 -3.41 -31.64 9.50
C LEU A 772 -3.53 -30.14 9.72
N ASP A 773 -2.91 -29.39 8.83
CA ASP A 773 -3.07 -27.95 8.75
C ASP A 773 -4.10 -27.65 7.65
N VAL A 774 -5.15 -26.89 7.98
CA VAL A 774 -6.20 -26.48 7.05
C VAL A 774 -6.21 -24.97 6.95
N TRP A 775 -5.93 -24.43 5.76
CA TRP A 775 -5.99 -23.01 5.46
C TRP A 775 -7.15 -22.69 4.52
N THR A 776 -7.79 -21.56 4.77
CA THR A 776 -8.82 -20.97 3.90
C THR A 776 -8.70 -19.45 3.92
N GLY A 777 -8.58 -18.81 2.76
CA GLY A 777 -8.50 -17.35 2.68
C GLY A 777 -7.38 -16.77 3.56
N ASN A 778 -7.71 -16.07 4.64
CA ASN A 778 -6.73 -15.54 5.62
C ASN A 778 -6.77 -16.27 6.98
N CYS A 779 -7.45 -17.41 7.05
CA CYS A 779 -7.64 -18.22 8.26
C CYS A 779 -6.92 -19.56 8.16
N TRP A 780 -6.62 -20.14 9.32
CA TRP A 780 -6.06 -21.47 9.41
C TRP A 780 -6.45 -22.18 10.70
N ARG A 781 -6.46 -23.52 10.66
CA ARG A 781 -6.75 -24.41 11.80
C ARG A 781 -5.84 -25.63 11.76
N ASP A 782 -5.31 -25.99 12.92
CA ASP A 782 -4.82 -27.33 13.21
C ASP A 782 -6.00 -28.27 13.51
N VAL A 783 -6.05 -29.44 12.87
CA VAL A 783 -7.02 -30.49 13.20
C VAL A 783 -6.33 -31.84 13.34
N THR A 784 -6.86 -32.71 14.19
CA THR A 784 -6.43 -34.11 14.29
C THR A 784 -7.45 -34.99 13.59
N THR A 785 -7.01 -35.84 12.67
CA THR A 785 -7.86 -36.85 12.03
C THR A 785 -8.25 -37.94 13.04
N GLY A 786 -9.46 -38.48 12.91
CA GLY A 786 -9.89 -39.62 13.71
C GLY A 786 -9.17 -40.93 13.32
N ALA A 787 -9.49 -42.01 14.03
CA ALA A 787 -8.90 -43.34 13.78
C ALA A 787 -9.17 -43.89 12.36
N ALA A 788 -10.22 -43.39 11.69
CA ALA A 788 -10.54 -43.71 10.30
C ALA A 788 -10.04 -42.66 9.29
N GLY A 789 -9.25 -41.66 9.73
CA GLY A 789 -8.70 -40.61 8.88
C GLY A 789 -9.60 -39.38 8.68
N ALA A 790 -10.86 -39.41 9.10
CA ALA A 790 -11.79 -38.29 8.92
C ALA A 790 -11.42 -37.05 9.77
N PHE A 791 -11.62 -35.84 9.22
CA PHE A 791 -11.47 -34.57 9.94
C PHE A 791 -12.61 -33.58 9.63
N THR A 792 -12.75 -32.58 10.49
CA THR A 792 -13.60 -31.40 10.27
C THR A 792 -12.88 -30.19 10.82
N ALA A 793 -12.57 -29.23 9.96
CA ALA A 793 -12.12 -27.89 10.34
C ALA A 793 -13.32 -26.96 10.33
N ASN A 794 -13.63 -26.34 11.48
CA ASN A 794 -14.74 -25.42 11.64
C ASN A 794 -14.21 -24.00 11.88
N PHE A 795 -14.63 -23.07 11.01
CA PHE A 795 -14.23 -21.67 11.01
C PHE A 795 -15.34 -20.72 11.48
N SER A 796 -16.54 -21.23 11.82
CA SER A 796 -17.66 -20.40 12.27
C SER A 796 -17.27 -19.47 13.41
N GLY A 797 -17.61 -18.19 13.28
CA GLY A 797 -17.31 -17.15 14.28
C GLY A 797 -15.89 -16.58 14.23
N GLU A 798 -15.00 -17.14 13.41
CA GLU A 798 -13.66 -16.59 13.14
C GLU A 798 -13.58 -16.03 11.72
N CYS A 799 -14.07 -16.79 10.73
CA CYS A 799 -14.20 -16.30 9.36
C CYS A 799 -15.28 -17.02 8.55
N ASP A 800 -15.78 -16.26 7.58
CA ASP A 800 -16.83 -16.63 6.63
C ASP A 800 -16.19 -17.26 5.38
N LEU A 801 -16.45 -18.55 5.16
CA LEU A 801 -15.94 -19.33 4.03
C LEU A 801 -16.84 -19.10 2.80
N ARG A 802 -16.28 -18.63 1.69
CA ARG A 802 -17.04 -18.22 0.50
C ARG A 802 -16.70 -19.05 -0.73
N ALA A 803 -17.64 -19.09 -1.67
CA ALA A 803 -17.41 -19.64 -3.00
C ALA A 803 -16.25 -18.91 -3.71
N GLY A 804 -15.32 -19.69 -4.27
CA GLY A 804 -14.08 -19.20 -4.86
C GLY A 804 -12.91 -18.97 -3.88
N ASP A 805 -13.11 -19.11 -2.57
CA ASP A 805 -11.99 -19.02 -1.62
C ASP A 805 -11.00 -20.17 -1.82
N TRP A 806 -9.71 -19.87 -1.72
CA TRP A 806 -8.68 -20.89 -1.83
C TRP A 806 -8.59 -21.73 -0.56
N ILE A 807 -8.37 -23.03 -0.72
CA ILE A 807 -8.22 -24.03 0.35
C ILE A 807 -6.87 -24.73 0.20
N ILE A 808 -6.18 -24.92 1.32
CA ILE A 808 -5.05 -25.86 1.43
C ILE A 808 -5.32 -26.80 2.59
N VAL A 809 -5.14 -28.10 2.36
CA VAL A 809 -5.06 -29.10 3.44
C VAL A 809 -3.71 -29.78 3.32
N ALA A 810 -2.91 -29.74 4.38
CA ALA A 810 -1.58 -30.32 4.36
C ALA A 810 -1.33 -31.25 5.53
N TYR A 811 -0.60 -32.33 5.22
CA TYR A 811 -0.01 -33.24 6.18
C TYR A 811 1.50 -33.07 6.18
N SER A 812 2.08 -32.90 7.38
CA SER A 812 3.53 -32.88 7.58
C SER A 812 4.00 -34.22 8.14
N SER A 813 4.96 -34.86 7.47
CA SER A 813 5.59 -36.09 7.94
C SER A 813 6.47 -35.83 9.17
N PRO A 814 6.86 -36.87 9.95
CA PRO A 814 7.80 -36.70 11.06
C PRO A 814 9.15 -36.10 10.65
N GLU A 815 9.61 -36.38 9.43
CA GLU A 815 10.81 -35.81 8.81
C GLU A 815 10.59 -34.35 8.32
N GLY A 816 9.36 -33.85 8.47
CA GLY A 816 8.93 -32.50 8.15
C GLY A 816 8.69 -32.22 6.67
N ASN A 817 8.60 -33.24 5.82
CA ASN A 817 8.15 -33.09 4.43
C ASN A 817 6.63 -32.96 4.38
N GLN A 818 6.09 -32.29 3.36
CA GLN A 818 4.67 -32.02 3.27
C GLN A 818 4.01 -32.69 2.07
N VAL A 819 2.83 -33.28 2.27
CA VAL A 819 1.90 -33.61 1.20
C VAL A 819 0.69 -32.71 1.39
N TYR A 820 0.23 -32.05 0.33
CA TYR A 820 -0.91 -31.14 0.41
C TYR A 820 -1.79 -31.20 -0.82
N ILE A 821 -3.08 -30.91 -0.62
CA ILE A 821 -4.03 -30.59 -1.69
C ILE A 821 -4.32 -29.10 -1.65
N SER A 822 -4.55 -28.52 -2.84
CA SER A 822 -4.92 -27.11 -2.96
C SER A 822 -5.89 -26.90 -4.12
N PHE A 823 -7.01 -26.26 -3.82
CA PHE A 823 -8.13 -26.02 -4.73
C PHE A 823 -8.93 -24.81 -4.26
N SER A 824 -9.88 -24.34 -5.06
CA SER A 824 -10.81 -23.29 -4.65
C SER A 824 -12.19 -23.84 -4.37
N THR A 825 -12.89 -23.28 -3.38
CA THR A 825 -14.29 -23.58 -3.08
C THR A 825 -15.14 -23.48 -4.35
N PRO A 826 -15.96 -24.49 -4.69
CA PRO A 826 -16.71 -24.52 -5.95
C PRO A 826 -17.55 -23.27 -6.20
N MET A 827 -17.51 -22.77 -7.44
CA MET A 827 -18.20 -21.57 -7.87
C MET A 827 -18.49 -21.65 -9.36
N VAL A 828 -19.68 -21.27 -9.81
CA VAL A 828 -19.99 -21.07 -11.23
C VAL A 828 -20.38 -19.61 -11.43
N GLN A 829 -19.84 -19.02 -12.48
CA GLN A 829 -20.06 -17.65 -12.87
C GLN A 829 -20.51 -17.61 -14.33
N VAL A 830 -21.61 -16.89 -14.57
CA VAL A 830 -22.22 -16.74 -15.90
C VAL A 830 -22.12 -15.28 -16.31
N ASN A 831 -21.44 -14.98 -17.41
CA ASN A 831 -21.46 -13.65 -18.02
C ASN A 831 -22.38 -13.67 -19.25
N THR A 832 -23.49 -12.95 -19.16
CA THR A 832 -24.54 -12.97 -20.20
C THR A 832 -24.26 -12.03 -21.38
N VAL A 833 -23.28 -11.13 -21.27
CA VAL A 833 -22.83 -10.28 -22.39
C VAL A 833 -21.82 -11.03 -23.25
N ASN A 834 -20.85 -11.70 -22.62
CA ASN A 834 -19.83 -12.48 -23.32
C ASN A 834 -20.27 -13.92 -23.65
N ASN A 835 -21.43 -14.36 -23.17
CA ASN A 835 -21.94 -15.72 -23.34
C ASN A 835 -20.96 -16.80 -22.87
N ILE A 836 -20.29 -16.56 -21.75
CA ILE A 836 -19.28 -17.45 -21.16
C ILE A 836 -19.73 -17.94 -19.78
N VAL A 837 -19.33 -19.16 -19.47
CA VAL A 837 -19.44 -19.74 -18.13
C VAL A 837 -18.03 -20.11 -17.66
N ASP A 838 -17.68 -19.63 -16.47
CA ASP A 838 -16.39 -19.87 -15.83
C ASP A 838 -16.57 -20.15 -14.33
N GLY A 839 -15.47 -20.45 -13.65
CA GLY A 839 -15.45 -20.64 -12.20
C GLY A 839 -14.54 -21.77 -11.75
N TYR A 840 -14.84 -22.31 -10.57
CA TYR A 840 -14.06 -23.36 -9.92
C TYR A 840 -14.92 -24.60 -9.70
N ALA A 841 -14.39 -25.76 -10.06
CA ALA A 841 -14.98 -27.06 -9.76
C ALA A 841 -13.88 -28.05 -9.33
N THR A 842 -14.17 -29.35 -9.28
CA THR A 842 -13.18 -30.38 -8.93
C THR A 842 -11.90 -30.22 -9.79
N PRO A 843 -10.70 -30.11 -9.19
CA PRO A 843 -9.45 -30.01 -9.94
C PRO A 843 -9.17 -31.19 -10.89
N ASN A 844 -8.60 -30.89 -12.05
CA ASN A 844 -8.19 -31.86 -13.10
C ASN A 844 -9.31 -32.84 -13.53
N ALA A 845 -10.56 -32.38 -13.52
CA ALA A 845 -11.72 -33.15 -13.93
C ALA A 845 -12.21 -32.71 -15.31
N SER A 846 -12.77 -33.66 -16.07
CA SER A 846 -13.58 -33.33 -17.24
C SER A 846 -14.95 -32.85 -16.77
N THR A 847 -15.36 -31.68 -17.26
CA THR A 847 -16.58 -30.98 -16.85
C THR A 847 -17.52 -30.86 -18.05
N LEU A 848 -18.75 -31.34 -17.88
CA LEU A 848 -19.84 -31.13 -18.83
C LEU A 848 -20.67 -29.93 -18.37
N LEU A 849 -20.88 -28.98 -19.29
CA LEU A 849 -21.76 -27.83 -19.12
C LEU A 849 -23.00 -28.03 -19.99
N THR A 850 -24.18 -27.77 -19.44
CA THR A 850 -25.46 -27.84 -20.14
C THR A 850 -26.22 -26.53 -19.98
N LEU A 851 -26.54 -25.85 -21.09
CA LEU A 851 -27.40 -24.67 -21.10
C LEU A 851 -28.85 -25.09 -21.32
N LYS A 852 -29.76 -24.70 -20.44
CA LYS A 852 -31.20 -25.00 -20.51
C LYS A 852 -32.03 -23.73 -20.59
N ARG A 853 -33.12 -23.76 -21.37
CA ARG A 853 -34.15 -22.72 -21.42
C ARG A 853 -35.53 -23.36 -21.35
N GLY A 854 -36.34 -22.93 -20.39
CA GLY A 854 -37.66 -23.53 -20.15
C GLY A 854 -37.60 -25.05 -19.90
N GLY A 855 -36.52 -25.54 -19.28
CA GLY A 855 -36.27 -26.96 -18.99
C GLY A 855 -35.71 -27.80 -20.15
N SER A 856 -35.64 -27.26 -21.37
CA SER A 856 -35.06 -27.96 -22.53
C SER A 856 -33.58 -27.60 -22.71
N THR A 857 -32.74 -28.58 -23.04
CA THR A 857 -31.32 -28.35 -23.38
C THR A 857 -31.20 -27.59 -24.69
N LEU A 858 -30.53 -26.45 -24.66
CA LEU A 858 -30.20 -25.64 -25.85
C LEU A 858 -28.85 -26.02 -26.44
N ALA A 859 -27.84 -26.19 -25.59
CA ALA A 859 -26.47 -26.48 -26.01
C ALA A 859 -25.71 -27.16 -24.86
N THR A 860 -24.63 -27.86 -25.22
CA THR A 860 -23.69 -28.47 -24.27
C THR A 860 -22.28 -28.06 -24.64
N ALA A 861 -21.42 -27.92 -23.63
CA ALA A 861 -19.99 -27.70 -23.81
C ALA A 861 -19.20 -28.63 -22.88
N THR A 862 -18.01 -29.05 -23.29
CA THR A 862 -17.11 -29.85 -22.46
C THR A 862 -15.79 -29.11 -22.29
N THR A 863 -15.29 -29.05 -21.07
CA THR A 863 -13.98 -28.47 -20.74
C THR A 863 -13.29 -29.29 -19.67
N SER A 864 -11.98 -29.12 -19.51
CA SER A 864 -11.23 -29.63 -18.36
C SER A 864 -11.01 -28.52 -17.32
N THR A 865 -11.05 -28.85 -16.04
CA THR A 865 -10.62 -27.95 -14.97
C THR A 865 -9.10 -28.00 -14.78
N LYS A 866 -8.51 -26.88 -14.36
CA LYS A 866 -7.10 -26.77 -13.99
C LYS A 866 -6.83 -27.37 -12.60
N MET A 867 -5.57 -27.33 -12.16
CA MET A 867 -5.13 -27.87 -10.86
C MET A 867 -5.74 -27.16 -9.64
N ASP A 868 -6.18 -25.92 -9.79
CA ASP A 868 -6.90 -25.14 -8.77
C ASP A 868 -8.42 -25.27 -8.87
N GLY A 869 -8.91 -26.03 -9.86
CA GLY A 869 -10.33 -26.18 -10.16
C GLY A 869 -10.85 -25.23 -11.23
N TRP A 870 -10.04 -24.28 -11.74
CA TRP A 870 -10.51 -23.27 -12.68
C TRP A 870 -10.97 -23.87 -14.01
N PHE A 871 -12.12 -23.45 -14.53
CA PHE A 871 -12.60 -23.76 -15.87
C PHE A 871 -13.25 -22.54 -16.53
N SER A 872 -13.33 -22.56 -17.86
CA SER A 872 -14.04 -21.56 -18.66
C SER A 872 -14.53 -22.21 -19.96
N ALA A 873 -15.77 -21.97 -20.36
CA ALA A 873 -16.34 -22.56 -21.56
C ALA A 873 -17.41 -21.65 -22.22
N PHE A 874 -17.48 -21.76 -23.54
CA PHE A 874 -18.52 -21.15 -24.37
C PHE A 874 -19.49 -22.22 -24.86
N PHE A 875 -20.75 -21.86 -25.00
CA PHE A 875 -21.71 -22.67 -25.76
C PHE A 875 -21.66 -22.27 -27.22
N THR A 876 -21.47 -23.24 -28.11
CA THR A 876 -21.52 -23.03 -29.55
C THR A 876 -22.55 -23.95 -30.20
N ASP A 877 -23.13 -23.51 -31.31
CA ASP A 877 -23.96 -24.36 -32.16
C ASP A 877 -23.11 -25.31 -33.00
N ALA A 878 -23.76 -26.17 -33.80
CA ALA A 878 -23.06 -27.13 -34.66
C ALA A 878 -22.12 -26.49 -35.71
N ASN A 879 -22.22 -25.18 -35.96
CA ASN A 879 -21.36 -24.43 -36.87
C ASN A 879 -20.27 -23.63 -36.12
N GLY A 880 -20.13 -23.83 -34.81
CA GLY A 880 -19.16 -23.12 -33.97
C GLY A 880 -19.54 -21.67 -33.65
N LYS A 881 -20.79 -21.26 -33.88
CA LYS A 881 -21.29 -19.92 -33.53
C LYS A 881 -21.73 -19.89 -32.06
N LEU A 882 -21.40 -18.83 -31.34
CA LEU A 882 -21.84 -18.63 -29.94
C LEU A 882 -23.37 -18.70 -29.80
N VAL A 883 -23.82 -19.42 -28.77
CA VAL A 883 -25.22 -19.49 -28.35
C VAL A 883 -25.44 -18.50 -27.22
N ASP A 884 -26.41 -17.59 -27.40
CA ASP A 884 -26.70 -16.55 -26.42
C ASP A 884 -27.28 -17.13 -25.11
N ILE A 885 -26.64 -16.79 -23.99
CA ILE A 885 -27.13 -17.02 -22.64
C ILE A 885 -28.02 -15.83 -22.26
N LYS A 886 -29.29 -16.09 -21.91
CA LYS A 886 -30.28 -15.06 -21.61
C LYS A 886 -30.77 -15.19 -20.17
N ALA A 887 -31.30 -14.09 -19.65
CA ALA A 887 -32.00 -14.11 -18.37
C ALA A 887 -33.12 -15.18 -18.38
N GLY A 888 -33.16 -15.99 -17.33
CA GLY A 888 -34.07 -17.14 -17.20
C GLY A 888 -33.53 -18.46 -17.75
N ASP A 889 -32.35 -18.46 -18.39
CA ASP A 889 -31.64 -19.71 -18.69
C ASP A 889 -31.03 -20.31 -17.42
N THR A 890 -30.71 -21.60 -17.46
CA THR A 890 -30.00 -22.30 -16.38
C THR A 890 -28.79 -23.01 -16.95
N VAL A 891 -27.65 -22.80 -16.30
CA VAL A 891 -26.40 -23.50 -16.62
C VAL A 891 -26.19 -24.58 -15.57
N GLU A 892 -26.10 -25.83 -16.01
CA GLU A 892 -25.69 -26.95 -15.17
C GLU A 892 -24.23 -27.30 -15.47
N VAL A 893 -23.43 -27.41 -14.41
CA VAL A 893 -22.01 -27.77 -14.46
C VAL A 893 -21.83 -29.07 -13.68
N THR A 894 -21.52 -30.17 -14.37
CA THR A 894 -21.33 -31.49 -13.75
C THR A 894 -19.84 -31.75 -13.51
N SER A 895 -19.40 -31.52 -12.27
CA SER A 895 -18.04 -31.76 -11.80
C SER A 895 -18.03 -31.90 -10.27
N SER A 896 -18.68 -32.96 -9.75
CA SER A 896 -18.71 -33.41 -8.34
C SER A 896 -18.42 -32.33 -7.28
N PRO A 897 -19.41 -31.55 -6.82
CA PRO A 897 -20.85 -31.70 -7.05
C PRO A 897 -21.33 -31.15 -8.41
N THR A 898 -22.57 -31.51 -8.79
CA THR A 898 -23.25 -30.82 -9.90
C THR A 898 -23.79 -29.49 -9.38
N MET A 899 -23.45 -28.39 -10.05
CA MET A 899 -23.93 -27.05 -9.74
C MET A 899 -24.96 -26.62 -10.79
N SER A 900 -26.02 -25.94 -10.36
CA SER A 900 -27.07 -25.43 -11.24
C SER A 900 -27.28 -23.95 -10.95
N VAL A 901 -27.00 -23.10 -11.94
CA VAL A 901 -26.98 -21.64 -11.78
C VAL A 901 -27.94 -20.99 -12.75
N PRO A 902 -28.96 -20.27 -12.26
CA PRO A 902 -29.82 -19.47 -13.11
C PRO A 902 -29.10 -18.20 -13.58
N ALA A 903 -29.18 -17.91 -14.88
CA ALA A 903 -28.79 -16.61 -15.40
C ALA A 903 -29.86 -15.59 -15.02
N VAL A 904 -29.55 -14.70 -14.07
CA VAL A 904 -30.50 -13.67 -13.64
C VAL A 904 -30.52 -12.47 -14.58
N ASN A 905 -31.63 -11.73 -14.57
CA ASN A 905 -31.74 -10.51 -15.36
C ASN A 905 -30.90 -9.40 -14.73
N LEU A 906 -29.83 -8.98 -15.42
CA LEU A 906 -29.02 -7.82 -15.07
C LEU A 906 -29.01 -6.83 -16.25
N SER A 907 -29.05 -5.54 -15.92
CA SER A 907 -28.83 -4.46 -16.90
C SER A 907 -28.11 -3.30 -16.21
N ALA A 908 -27.32 -2.54 -16.98
CA ALA A 908 -26.62 -1.36 -16.50
C ALA A 908 -26.42 -0.36 -17.65
N THR A 909 -26.50 0.92 -17.32
CA THR A 909 -26.24 2.05 -18.23
C THR A 909 -25.42 3.10 -17.49
N LEU A 910 -24.43 3.68 -18.17
CA LEU A 910 -23.67 4.82 -17.68
C LEU A 910 -24.27 6.12 -18.23
N ASP A 911 -24.36 7.14 -17.38
CA ASP A 911 -24.58 8.53 -17.78
C ASP A 911 -23.34 9.36 -17.39
N ILE A 912 -22.62 9.83 -18.39
CA ILE A 912 -21.39 10.62 -18.24
C ILE A 912 -21.66 12.10 -17.87
N ASN A 913 -22.90 12.57 -17.99
CA ASN A 913 -23.23 13.96 -17.64
C ASN A 913 -23.55 14.12 -16.16
N THR A 914 -23.96 13.02 -15.52
CA THR A 914 -24.38 12.96 -14.12
C THR A 914 -23.51 12.02 -13.30
N ASP A 915 -22.43 11.47 -13.88
CA ASP A 915 -21.54 10.51 -13.24
C ASP A 915 -22.26 9.31 -12.60
N THR A 916 -23.36 8.85 -13.21
CA THR A 916 -24.21 7.80 -12.63
C THR A 916 -24.18 6.49 -13.41
N VAL A 917 -24.19 5.37 -12.70
CA VAL A 917 -24.49 4.03 -13.24
C VAL A 917 -25.85 3.58 -12.71
N SER A 918 -26.82 3.38 -13.59
CA SER A 918 -28.16 2.90 -13.23
C SER A 918 -28.49 1.60 -13.94
N GLY A 919 -29.37 0.79 -13.36
CA GLY A 919 -29.72 -0.48 -13.98
C GLY A 919 -30.77 -1.27 -13.23
N ARG A 920 -30.85 -2.57 -13.55
CA ARG A 920 -31.75 -3.52 -12.90
C ARG A 920 -31.04 -4.82 -12.53
N GLY A 921 -31.50 -5.43 -11.44
CA GLY A 921 -31.17 -6.79 -11.02
C GLY A 921 -32.35 -7.48 -10.34
N PRO A 922 -32.14 -8.64 -9.68
CA PRO A 922 -33.16 -9.26 -8.84
C PRO A 922 -33.64 -8.28 -7.76
N ALA A 923 -34.93 -8.28 -7.39
CA ALA A 923 -35.48 -7.34 -6.40
C ALA A 923 -34.92 -7.58 -4.99
N ASN A 924 -34.64 -6.49 -4.26
CA ASN A 924 -34.08 -6.51 -2.90
C ASN A 924 -32.77 -7.34 -2.79
N ALA A 925 -31.95 -7.32 -3.84
CA ALA A 925 -30.72 -8.09 -3.92
C ALA A 925 -29.49 -7.17 -3.93
N LEU A 926 -28.43 -7.61 -3.28
CA LEU A 926 -27.15 -6.92 -3.28
C LEU A 926 -26.39 -7.22 -4.58
N LEU A 927 -26.01 -6.18 -5.30
CA LEU A 927 -25.17 -6.23 -6.50
C LEU A 927 -23.80 -5.63 -6.20
N LEU A 928 -22.74 -6.20 -6.75
CA LEU A 928 -21.45 -5.53 -6.87
C LEU A 928 -21.40 -4.81 -8.22
N VAL A 929 -21.18 -3.50 -8.19
CA VAL A 929 -20.95 -2.66 -9.36
C VAL A 929 -19.51 -2.15 -9.29
N ARG A 930 -18.68 -2.59 -10.23
CA ARG A 930 -17.31 -2.12 -10.42
C ARG A 930 -17.27 -1.13 -11.57
N ILE A 931 -16.74 0.07 -11.34
CA ILE A 931 -16.68 1.13 -12.33
C ILE A 931 -15.23 1.46 -12.64
N TYR A 932 -14.88 1.39 -13.91
CA TYR A 932 -13.52 1.58 -14.43
C TYR A 932 -13.41 2.92 -15.14
N SER A 933 -12.36 3.67 -14.82
CA SER A 933 -11.94 4.87 -15.57
C SER A 933 -11.04 4.48 -16.74
N GLN A 934 -10.73 5.47 -17.57
CA GLN A 934 -9.85 5.39 -18.76
C GLN A 934 -8.78 4.27 -18.67
N GLY A 935 -8.89 3.26 -19.55
CA GLY A 935 -7.88 2.20 -19.71
C GLY A 935 -7.73 1.21 -18.54
N GLY A 936 -8.61 1.26 -17.54
CA GLY A 936 -8.58 0.38 -16.36
C GLY A 936 -7.66 0.86 -15.22
N GLY A 937 -7.27 2.13 -15.19
CA GLY A 937 -6.27 2.67 -14.25
C GLY A 937 -6.78 3.09 -12.86
N SER A 938 -8.04 3.53 -12.74
CA SER A 938 -8.71 3.81 -11.46
C SER A 938 -10.08 3.12 -11.42
N LEU A 939 -10.35 2.47 -10.30
CA LEU A 939 -11.49 1.60 -10.03
C LEU A 939 -12.32 2.16 -8.87
N ARG A 940 -13.65 2.03 -8.95
CA ARG A 940 -14.56 2.17 -7.80
C ARG A 940 -15.44 0.92 -7.70
N ASP A 941 -15.47 0.31 -6.53
CA ASP A 941 -16.35 -0.82 -6.24
C ASP A 941 -17.48 -0.31 -5.34
N LYS A 942 -18.72 -0.62 -5.71
CA LYS A 942 -19.92 -0.25 -4.96
C LYS A 942 -20.80 -1.48 -4.79
N SER A 943 -21.19 -1.76 -3.55
CA SER A 943 -22.19 -2.78 -3.25
C SER A 943 -23.56 -2.10 -3.16
N VAL A 944 -24.46 -2.29 -4.14
CA VAL A 944 -25.74 -1.59 -4.20
C VAL A 944 -26.91 -2.56 -4.03
N LEU A 945 -27.88 -2.21 -3.16
CA LEU A 945 -29.12 -2.96 -3.03
C LEU A 945 -30.11 -2.49 -4.11
N THR A 946 -30.71 -3.43 -4.82
CA THR A 946 -31.82 -3.10 -5.72
C THR A 946 -33.10 -2.81 -4.92
N ASP A 947 -33.94 -1.92 -5.43
CA ASP A 947 -35.25 -1.64 -4.85
C ASP A 947 -36.23 -2.83 -5.02
N SER A 948 -37.45 -2.66 -4.49
CA SER A 948 -38.52 -3.68 -4.61
C SER A 948 -38.96 -3.98 -6.04
N ALA A 949 -38.64 -3.11 -7.00
CA ALA A 949 -38.86 -3.30 -8.44
C ALA A 949 -37.59 -3.79 -9.18
N GLY A 950 -36.49 -4.00 -8.46
CA GLY A 950 -35.21 -4.46 -9.00
C GLY A 950 -34.32 -3.36 -9.56
N ASN A 951 -34.64 -2.07 -9.42
CA ASN A 951 -33.79 -0.99 -9.94
C ASN A 951 -32.65 -0.66 -8.98
N PHE A 952 -31.51 -0.23 -9.52
CA PHE A 952 -30.40 0.34 -8.76
C PHE A 952 -29.86 1.59 -9.44
N SER A 953 -29.24 2.47 -8.66
CA SER A 953 -28.48 3.62 -9.15
C SER A 953 -27.27 3.86 -8.24
N VAL A 954 -26.13 4.15 -8.85
CA VAL A 954 -24.87 4.48 -8.22
C VAL A 954 -24.44 5.84 -8.75
N ASP A 955 -24.40 6.85 -7.88
CA ASP A 955 -23.88 8.18 -8.20
C ASP A 955 -22.40 8.25 -7.82
N LEU A 956 -21.56 8.73 -8.74
CA LEU A 956 -20.11 8.89 -8.56
C LEU A 956 -19.69 10.36 -8.56
N SER A 957 -20.65 11.29 -8.52
CA SER A 957 -20.40 12.72 -8.44
C SER A 957 -19.47 13.04 -7.26
N GLY A 958 -18.33 13.70 -7.54
CA GLY A 958 -17.32 14.03 -6.54
C GLY A 958 -16.36 12.89 -6.17
N GLU A 959 -16.60 11.66 -6.61
CA GLU A 959 -15.71 10.52 -6.44
C GLU A 959 -14.93 10.15 -7.71
N MET A 960 -15.61 10.19 -8.86
CA MET A 960 -15.10 9.73 -10.14
C MET A 960 -15.90 10.33 -11.31
N ASP A 961 -15.24 11.13 -12.13
CA ASP A 961 -15.78 11.67 -13.39
C ASP A 961 -15.85 10.58 -14.48
N LEU A 962 -17.06 10.29 -14.98
CA LEU A 962 -17.31 9.30 -16.01
C LEU A 962 -17.05 9.88 -17.39
N THR A 963 -16.23 9.18 -18.17
CA THR A 963 -15.85 9.61 -19.53
C THR A 963 -16.35 8.63 -20.57
N SER A 964 -16.19 8.97 -21.85
CA SER A 964 -16.47 8.04 -22.96
C SER A 964 -15.66 6.74 -22.93
N SER A 965 -14.59 6.68 -22.12
CA SER A 965 -13.76 5.50 -21.95
C SER A 965 -14.10 4.71 -20.67
N SER A 966 -15.04 5.20 -19.87
CA SER A 966 -15.50 4.55 -18.64
C SER A 966 -16.49 3.44 -18.94
N TYR A 967 -16.52 2.43 -18.08
CA TYR A 967 -17.48 1.32 -18.15
C TYR A 967 -17.74 0.73 -16.77
N ALA A 968 -18.87 0.05 -16.62
CA ALA A 968 -19.23 -0.69 -15.42
C ALA A 968 -19.26 -2.20 -15.67
N TYR A 969 -18.91 -2.96 -14.64
CA TYR A 969 -19.08 -4.39 -14.52
C TYR A 969 -20.03 -4.64 -13.34
N VAL A 970 -21.13 -5.35 -13.57
CA VAL A 970 -22.18 -5.58 -12.58
C VAL A 970 -22.32 -7.07 -12.33
N ARG A 971 -22.33 -7.45 -11.05
CA ARG A 971 -22.35 -8.84 -10.60
C ARG A 971 -23.39 -9.03 -9.51
N TYR A 972 -24.21 -10.06 -9.67
CA TYR A 972 -25.07 -10.62 -8.62
C TYR A 972 -24.46 -11.93 -8.12
N SER A 973 -24.50 -12.16 -6.81
CA SER A 973 -24.15 -13.45 -6.20
C SER A 973 -25.38 -14.04 -5.50
N ASP A 974 -25.64 -15.33 -5.69
CA ASP A 974 -26.68 -16.05 -4.96
C ASP A 974 -26.21 -16.51 -3.56
N ALA A 975 -27.08 -17.16 -2.80
CA ALA A 975 -26.79 -17.63 -1.44
C ALA A 975 -25.69 -18.70 -1.39
N ASN A 976 -25.42 -19.40 -2.50
CA ASN A 976 -24.33 -20.37 -2.62
C ASN A 976 -23.05 -19.72 -3.17
N GLY A 977 -23.06 -18.41 -3.42
CA GLY A 977 -21.95 -17.64 -3.96
C GLY A 977 -21.75 -17.79 -5.48
N HIS A 978 -22.67 -18.45 -6.19
CA HIS A 978 -22.65 -18.49 -7.65
C HIS A 978 -23.04 -17.14 -8.24
N ARG A 979 -22.49 -16.82 -9.41
CA ARG A 979 -22.50 -15.45 -9.94
C ARG A 979 -23.19 -15.35 -11.29
N THR A 980 -23.97 -14.28 -11.47
CA THR A 980 -24.31 -13.77 -12.80
C THR A 980 -23.69 -12.39 -12.95
N SER A 981 -23.13 -12.11 -14.12
CA SER A 981 -22.47 -10.84 -14.40
C SER A 981 -22.81 -10.29 -15.79
N ILE A 982 -22.66 -8.98 -15.91
CA ILE A 982 -22.68 -8.22 -17.15
C ILE A 982 -21.61 -7.13 -17.09
N HIS A 983 -21.30 -6.54 -18.22
CA HIS A 983 -20.56 -5.29 -18.30
C HIS A 983 -21.18 -4.38 -19.35
N THR A 984 -20.97 -3.08 -19.19
CA THR A 984 -21.21 -2.11 -20.24
C THR A 984 -19.97 -2.04 -21.13
N THR A 985 -20.14 -1.88 -22.44
CA THR A 985 -19.01 -1.64 -23.34
C THR A 985 -18.71 -0.14 -23.40
N PRO A 986 -17.46 0.30 -23.14
CA PRO A 986 -17.12 1.72 -23.25
C PRO A 986 -17.19 2.20 -24.70
N ALA A 987 -17.51 3.48 -24.91
CA ALA A 987 -17.56 4.04 -26.26
C ALA A 987 -16.17 4.15 -26.91
N ARG A 988 -15.10 4.20 -26.10
CA ARG A 988 -13.70 4.20 -26.55
C ARG A 988 -12.82 3.35 -25.65
N SER A 989 -11.86 2.62 -26.24
CA SER A 989 -10.89 1.82 -25.49
C SER A 989 -9.45 2.19 -25.82
N GLN A 990 -8.67 2.47 -24.79
CA GLN A 990 -7.22 2.67 -24.93
C GLN A 990 -6.52 1.36 -25.32
N ARG A 991 -7.01 0.21 -24.83
CA ARG A 991 -6.50 -1.12 -25.20
C ARG A 991 -6.65 -1.38 -26.70
N GLN A 992 -7.74 -0.92 -27.32
CA GLN A 992 -7.90 -1.03 -28.77
C GLN A 992 -6.80 -0.24 -29.50
N ILE A 993 -6.51 0.98 -29.05
CA ILE A 993 -5.45 1.82 -29.63
C ILE A 993 -4.10 1.12 -29.51
N GLU A 994 -3.78 0.52 -28.37
CA GLU A 994 -2.55 -0.24 -28.14
C GLU A 994 -2.42 -1.44 -29.11
N ALA A 995 -3.49 -2.23 -29.27
CA ALA A 995 -3.50 -3.37 -30.17
C ALA A 995 -3.34 -2.93 -31.64
N GLU A 996 -4.02 -1.88 -32.06
CA GLU A 996 -3.90 -1.31 -33.41
C GLU A 996 -2.51 -0.72 -33.66
N GLN A 997 -1.92 -0.04 -32.68
CA GLN A 997 -0.55 0.47 -32.77
C GLN A 997 0.46 -0.66 -32.89
N SER A 998 0.27 -1.77 -32.17
CA SER A 998 1.10 -2.97 -32.28
C SER A 998 1.08 -3.55 -33.70
N VAL A 999 -0.09 -3.55 -34.37
CA VAL A 999 -0.23 -3.92 -35.78
C VAL A 999 0.50 -2.93 -36.71
N ARG A 1000 0.25 -1.62 -36.55
CA ARG A 1000 0.85 -0.58 -37.40
C ARG A 1000 2.37 -0.51 -37.25
N GLY A 1001 2.90 -0.77 -36.05
CA GLY A 1001 4.32 -0.86 -35.76
C GLY A 1001 5.05 -2.00 -36.49
N GLN A 1002 4.31 -2.99 -37.00
CA GLN A 1002 4.84 -4.04 -37.88
C GLN A 1002 4.68 -3.72 -39.37
N GLY A 1003 4.31 -2.48 -39.72
CA GLY A 1003 4.10 -2.05 -41.10
C GLY A 1003 2.83 -2.64 -41.75
N ALA A 1004 1.90 -3.17 -40.96
CA ALA A 1004 0.64 -3.71 -41.42
C ALA A 1004 -0.52 -2.70 -41.26
N GLN A 1005 -1.47 -2.72 -42.19
CA GLN A 1005 -2.73 -1.98 -42.06
C GLN A 1005 -3.73 -2.81 -41.25
N VAL A 1006 -4.36 -2.18 -40.25
CA VAL A 1006 -5.42 -2.82 -39.45
C VAL A 1006 -6.61 -3.12 -40.36
N VAL A 1007 -7.06 -4.38 -40.37
CA VAL A 1007 -8.22 -4.84 -41.16
C VAL A 1007 -9.43 -5.16 -40.28
N GLN A 1008 -9.20 -5.49 -39.01
CA GLN A 1008 -10.26 -5.78 -38.05
C GLN A 1008 -9.74 -5.52 -36.64
N ALA A 1009 -10.53 -4.90 -35.78
CA ALA A 1009 -10.23 -4.72 -34.37
C ALA A 1009 -11.51 -4.81 -33.54
N THR A 1010 -11.38 -5.30 -32.30
CA THR A 1010 -12.46 -5.33 -31.32
C THR A 1010 -11.90 -5.13 -29.93
N PHE A 1011 -12.73 -4.68 -28.99
CA PHE A 1011 -12.40 -4.60 -27.57
C PHE A 1011 -13.65 -4.85 -26.75
N ASP A 1012 -13.46 -5.36 -25.53
CA ASP A 1012 -14.54 -5.42 -24.55
C ASP A 1012 -13.97 -5.62 -23.14
N ALA A 1013 -14.82 -5.87 -22.15
CA ALA A 1013 -14.44 -6.34 -20.83
C ALA A 1013 -14.87 -7.81 -20.60
N ALA A 1014 -14.19 -8.53 -19.70
CA ALA A 1014 -14.54 -9.89 -19.33
C ALA A 1014 -14.25 -10.18 -17.84
N ASN A 1015 -14.58 -11.40 -17.37
CA ASN A 1015 -14.20 -11.80 -16.01
C ASN A 1015 -12.68 -12.03 -15.96
N GLY A 1016 -12.16 -12.09 -14.74
CA GLY A 1016 -10.73 -12.34 -14.55
C GLY A 1016 -10.38 -13.78 -14.88
N ASN A 1017 -9.18 -14.02 -15.40
CA ASN A 1017 -8.70 -15.36 -15.83
C ASN A 1017 -9.50 -16.01 -16.97
N ASP A 1018 -10.40 -15.26 -17.60
CA ASP A 1018 -11.18 -15.69 -18.76
C ASP A 1018 -10.34 -15.84 -20.03
N LEU A 1019 -10.85 -16.72 -20.90
CA LEU A 1019 -10.58 -16.66 -22.33
C LEU A 1019 -11.71 -15.85 -22.98
N THR A 1020 -11.39 -14.77 -23.68
CA THR A 1020 -12.41 -13.86 -24.24
C THR A 1020 -13.23 -14.51 -25.35
N PRO A 1021 -14.41 -13.99 -25.71
CA PRO A 1021 -15.15 -14.43 -26.90
C PRO A 1021 -14.26 -14.46 -28.15
N PRO A 1022 -14.39 -15.49 -29.01
CA PRO A 1022 -13.57 -15.61 -30.22
C PRO A 1022 -13.94 -14.56 -31.25
N LEU A 1023 -12.97 -13.70 -31.59
CA LEU A 1023 -13.03 -12.87 -32.80
C LEU A 1023 -12.78 -13.78 -34.01
N THR A 1024 -13.79 -13.91 -34.86
CA THR A 1024 -13.67 -14.66 -36.11
C THR A 1024 -13.04 -13.77 -37.19
N TYR A 1025 -11.98 -14.28 -37.81
CA TYR A 1025 -11.29 -13.64 -38.92
C TYR A 1025 -11.21 -14.60 -40.11
N PHE A 1026 -11.81 -14.23 -41.24
CA PHE A 1026 -11.69 -14.98 -42.49
C PHE A 1026 -10.55 -14.40 -43.34
N GLY A 1027 -9.50 -15.18 -43.54
CA GLY A 1027 -8.41 -14.75 -44.41
C GLY A 1027 -7.26 -15.73 -44.47
N GLY A 1028 -6.41 -15.54 -45.48
CA GLY A 1028 -5.08 -16.14 -45.59
C GLY A 1028 -4.44 -15.79 -46.94
N GLY A 1029 -3.48 -16.58 -47.39
CA GLY A 1029 -2.77 -16.36 -48.66
C GLY A 1029 -1.50 -15.51 -48.54
N SER A 1030 -0.96 -15.08 -49.68
CA SER A 1030 0.36 -14.43 -49.76
C SER A 1030 0.44 -13.10 -49.01
N GLY A 1031 1.50 -12.90 -48.22
CA GLY A 1031 1.74 -11.67 -47.47
C GLY A 1031 2.00 -11.91 -45.98
N THR A 1032 2.02 -10.83 -45.21
CA THR A 1032 2.22 -10.90 -43.74
C THR A 1032 0.90 -10.55 -43.04
N THR A 1033 0.47 -11.41 -42.11
CA THR A 1033 -0.64 -11.15 -41.20
C THR A 1033 -0.10 -10.95 -39.79
N VAL A 1034 -0.60 -9.93 -39.10
CA VAL A 1034 -0.22 -9.58 -37.73
C VAL A 1034 -1.46 -9.69 -36.86
N PHE A 1035 -1.39 -10.52 -35.83
CA PHE A 1035 -2.37 -10.59 -34.75
C PHE A 1035 -1.77 -9.89 -33.54
N ALA A 1036 -2.52 -8.99 -32.93
CA ALA A 1036 -2.11 -8.28 -31.73
C ALA A 1036 -3.24 -8.25 -30.71
N SER A 1037 -2.88 -8.22 -29.45
CA SER A 1037 -3.78 -8.04 -28.32
C SER A 1037 -3.22 -7.01 -27.35
N ALA A 1038 -4.12 -6.46 -26.54
CA ALA A 1038 -3.79 -5.64 -25.37
C ALA A 1038 -4.71 -6.05 -24.21
N GLY A 1039 -4.21 -5.96 -22.97
CA GLY A 1039 -4.93 -6.41 -21.76
C GLY A 1039 -4.79 -7.91 -21.45
N GLY A 1040 -4.17 -8.70 -22.34
CA GLY A 1040 -3.89 -10.12 -22.13
C GLY A 1040 -3.08 -10.73 -23.29
N THR A 1041 -2.94 -12.06 -23.32
CA THR A 1041 -2.13 -12.80 -24.32
C THR A 1041 -2.99 -13.48 -25.38
N LEU A 1042 -2.50 -13.61 -26.61
CA LEU A 1042 -3.24 -14.21 -27.74
C LEU A 1042 -3.35 -15.74 -27.61
N VAL A 1043 -4.55 -16.23 -27.92
CA VAL A 1043 -4.83 -17.63 -28.26
C VAL A 1043 -5.41 -17.68 -29.67
N LEU A 1044 -4.72 -18.34 -30.59
CA LEU A 1044 -5.11 -18.43 -32.00
C LEU A 1044 -5.47 -19.86 -32.37
N THR A 1045 -6.68 -20.06 -32.91
CA THR A 1045 -7.07 -21.32 -33.55
C THR A 1045 -7.02 -21.15 -35.06
N SER A 1046 -6.19 -21.95 -35.73
CA SER A 1046 -6.07 -21.97 -37.19
C SER A 1046 -7.23 -22.72 -37.86
N PRO A 1047 -7.40 -22.59 -39.19
CA PRO A 1047 -8.48 -23.24 -39.93
C PRO A 1047 -8.49 -24.77 -39.85
N ASP A 1048 -7.37 -25.39 -39.53
CA ASP A 1048 -7.22 -26.84 -39.35
C ASP A 1048 -7.49 -27.30 -37.90
N GLY A 1049 -7.83 -26.37 -36.99
CA GLY A 1049 -8.10 -26.63 -35.58
C GLY A 1049 -6.87 -26.57 -34.66
N THR A 1050 -5.68 -26.29 -35.19
CA THR A 1050 -4.47 -26.15 -34.36
C THR A 1050 -4.55 -24.90 -33.49
N VAL A 1051 -4.24 -25.02 -32.19
CA VAL A 1051 -4.26 -23.91 -31.24
C VAL A 1051 -2.84 -23.45 -30.90
N ASN A 1052 -2.57 -22.15 -31.03
CA ASN A 1052 -1.36 -21.49 -30.57
C ASN A 1052 -1.68 -20.61 -29.35
N ASP A 1053 -1.22 -21.04 -28.17
CA ASP A 1053 -1.29 -20.32 -26.89
C ASP A 1053 0.14 -20.14 -26.35
N SER A 1054 0.92 -19.30 -27.02
CA SER A 1054 2.33 -19.05 -26.71
C SER A 1054 2.57 -18.03 -25.59
N GLY A 1055 1.50 -17.51 -24.96
CA GLY A 1055 1.60 -16.44 -23.97
C GLY A 1055 2.09 -15.11 -24.54
N THR A 1056 2.02 -14.91 -25.86
CA THR A 1056 2.49 -13.68 -26.52
C THR A 1056 1.34 -12.72 -26.80
N THR A 1057 1.58 -11.42 -26.73
CA THR A 1057 0.57 -10.40 -27.06
C THR A 1057 0.53 -10.04 -28.55
N ARG A 1058 1.50 -10.55 -29.34
CA ARG A 1058 1.61 -10.29 -30.78
C ARG A 1058 2.20 -11.51 -31.50
N ILE A 1059 1.54 -11.92 -32.58
CA ILE A 1059 1.99 -13.01 -33.45
C ILE A 1059 2.03 -12.50 -34.90
N VAL A 1060 3.18 -12.67 -35.56
CA VAL A 1060 3.40 -12.28 -36.96
C VAL A 1060 3.59 -13.53 -37.80
N MET A 1061 2.73 -13.74 -38.79
CA MET A 1061 2.78 -14.93 -39.65
C MET A 1061 2.82 -14.55 -41.13
N LYS A 1062 3.65 -15.25 -41.90
CA LYS A 1062 3.76 -15.11 -43.35
C LYS A 1062 2.99 -16.24 -44.03
N ASN A 1063 2.24 -15.91 -45.08
CA ASN A 1063 1.55 -16.87 -45.94
C ASN A 1063 0.64 -17.83 -45.16
N ILE A 1064 -0.20 -17.30 -44.27
CA ILE A 1064 -1.08 -18.13 -43.43
C ILE A 1064 -2.13 -18.88 -44.27
N PRO A 1065 -2.54 -20.09 -43.84
CA PRO A 1065 -3.65 -20.83 -44.44
C PRO A 1065 -4.89 -19.96 -44.67
N LEU A 1066 -5.45 -20.05 -45.88
CA LEU A 1066 -6.74 -19.43 -46.21
C LEU A 1066 -7.84 -20.19 -45.46
N GLY A 1067 -8.57 -19.50 -44.60
CA GLY A 1067 -9.70 -20.09 -43.90
C GLY A 1067 -10.18 -19.24 -42.74
N GLN A 1068 -10.95 -19.86 -41.86
CA GLN A 1068 -11.48 -19.24 -40.65
C GLN A 1068 -10.47 -19.36 -39.51
N TRP A 1069 -10.08 -18.21 -38.96
CA TRP A 1069 -9.25 -18.12 -37.76
C TRP A 1069 -10.13 -17.68 -36.58
N GLN A 1070 -9.91 -18.26 -35.41
CA GLN A 1070 -10.49 -17.77 -34.16
C GLN A 1070 -9.39 -17.15 -33.30
N ILE A 1071 -9.63 -15.94 -32.82
CA ILE A 1071 -8.66 -15.16 -32.06
C ILE A 1071 -9.28 -14.82 -30.70
N GLN A 1072 -8.62 -15.20 -29.62
CA GLN A 1072 -9.04 -14.93 -28.26
C GLN A 1072 -7.90 -14.29 -27.48
N VAL A 1073 -8.25 -13.65 -26.37
CA VAL A 1073 -7.30 -13.11 -25.41
C VAL A 1073 -7.47 -13.87 -24.10
N ARG A 1074 -6.37 -14.33 -23.52
CA ARG A 1074 -6.34 -14.86 -22.17
C ARG A 1074 -6.00 -13.73 -21.21
N LEU A 1075 -6.87 -13.50 -20.23
CA LEU A 1075 -6.71 -12.47 -19.21
C LEU A 1075 -6.08 -13.07 -17.94
N TRP A 1076 -5.37 -12.24 -17.18
CA TRP A 1076 -4.72 -12.61 -15.91
C TRP A 1076 -5.03 -11.64 -14.77
N SER A 1077 -5.99 -10.74 -14.99
CA SER A 1077 -6.39 -9.66 -14.09
C SER A 1077 -7.79 -9.92 -13.51
N GLY A 1078 -8.31 -9.04 -12.65
CA GLY A 1078 -9.59 -9.24 -11.93
C GLY A 1078 -10.86 -9.15 -12.80
N GLU A 1079 -12.03 -9.41 -12.22
CA GLU A 1079 -13.33 -9.29 -12.93
C GLU A 1079 -13.48 -7.88 -13.52
N GLY A 1080 -14.02 -7.74 -14.73
CA GLY A 1080 -14.16 -6.44 -15.41
C GLY A 1080 -12.91 -6.00 -16.17
N SER A 1081 -11.98 -6.92 -16.46
CA SER A 1081 -10.75 -6.61 -17.18
C SER A 1081 -10.99 -6.29 -18.65
N GLN A 1082 -10.51 -5.13 -19.11
CA GLN A 1082 -10.61 -4.73 -20.51
C GLN A 1082 -9.55 -5.41 -21.38
N TYR A 1083 -9.95 -5.84 -22.56
CA TYR A 1083 -9.08 -6.44 -23.57
C TYR A 1083 -9.33 -5.83 -24.95
N ALA A 1084 -8.38 -6.00 -25.85
CA ALA A 1084 -8.57 -5.72 -27.26
C ALA A 1084 -7.81 -6.70 -28.15
N ILE A 1085 -8.33 -6.88 -29.36
CA ILE A 1085 -7.72 -7.66 -30.45
C ILE A 1085 -7.64 -6.77 -31.68
N ALA A 1086 -6.52 -6.81 -32.38
CA ALA A 1086 -6.38 -6.22 -33.71
C ALA A 1086 -5.72 -7.21 -34.66
N VAL A 1087 -6.21 -7.26 -35.90
CA VAL A 1087 -5.66 -8.03 -37.01
C VAL A 1087 -5.23 -7.04 -38.08
N GLY A 1088 -4.03 -7.21 -38.63
CA GLY A 1088 -3.57 -6.43 -39.77
C GLY A 1088 -2.91 -7.22 -40.87
N ARG A 1089 -2.83 -6.61 -42.05
CA ARG A 1089 -2.16 -7.14 -43.23
C ARG A 1089 -1.14 -6.18 -43.81
N ALA A 1090 -0.03 -6.75 -44.29
CA ALA A 1090 0.96 -6.06 -45.10
C ALA A 1090 1.19 -6.84 -46.42
N ALA A 1091 1.26 -6.11 -47.54
CA ALA A 1091 1.70 -6.66 -48.82
C ALA A 1091 3.21 -6.96 -48.79
N HIS A 1092 3.68 -7.88 -49.64
CA HIS A 1092 5.10 -8.14 -49.80
C HIS A 1092 5.85 -6.92 -50.34
N THR A 1093 6.77 -6.35 -49.56
CA THR A 1093 7.81 -5.46 -50.09
C THR A 1093 8.96 -6.32 -50.61
N VAL A 1094 9.05 -6.49 -51.92
CA VAL A 1094 10.22 -7.11 -52.56
C VAL A 1094 11.37 -6.10 -52.53
N TYR A 1095 12.36 -6.30 -51.66
CA TYR A 1095 13.65 -5.60 -51.76
C TYR A 1095 14.48 -6.27 -52.87
N LEU A 1096 14.61 -5.60 -54.03
CA LEU A 1096 15.69 -5.88 -54.98
C LEU A 1096 16.94 -5.14 -54.50
N PRO A 1097 18.04 -5.83 -54.13
CA PRO A 1097 19.26 -5.16 -53.69
C PRO A 1097 19.92 -4.43 -54.88
N LEU A 1098 20.07 -3.11 -54.74
CA LEU A 1098 20.89 -2.29 -55.65
C LEU A 1098 22.37 -2.66 -55.43
N VAL A 1099 22.99 -3.30 -56.42
CA VAL A 1099 24.44 -3.48 -56.49
C VAL A 1099 25.07 -2.16 -56.89
N VAL A 1100 25.66 -1.44 -55.94
CA VAL A 1100 26.61 -0.36 -56.23
C VAL A 1100 27.99 -1.00 -56.41
N ARG A 1101 28.44 -1.08 -57.67
CA ARG A 1101 29.84 -1.38 -57.99
C ARG A 1101 30.69 -0.15 -57.65
N ASN A 1102 31.54 -0.26 -56.64
CA ASN A 1102 32.74 0.58 -56.57
C ASN A 1102 33.76 0.03 -57.57
N VAL A 1103 33.99 0.76 -58.65
CA VAL A 1103 35.19 0.64 -59.48
C VAL A 1103 36.08 1.83 -59.10
N GLY A 1104 37.27 1.54 -58.57
CA GLY A 1104 38.25 2.57 -58.21
C GLY A 1104 38.82 3.30 -59.43
N GLY A 1105 39.33 4.52 -59.20
CA GLY A 1105 40.12 5.26 -60.16
C GLY A 1105 40.36 6.73 -59.79
N GLN A 1106 41.56 6.96 -59.24
CA GLN A 1106 42.26 8.23 -58.93
C GLN A 1106 41.94 8.95 -57.62
#